data_AF-A8M9Q6-F1
#
_entry.id   AF-A8M9Q6-F1
#
_cell.length_a   1.000
_cell.length_b   1.000
_cell.length_c   1.000
_cell.angle_alpha   90.00
_cell.angle_beta   90.00
_cell.angle_gamma   90.00
#
_symmetry.space_group_name_H-M   'P 1'
#
loop_
_entity.id
_entity.type
_entity.pdbx_description
1 polymer ?
#
loop_
_entity_poly.entity_id
_entity_poly.type
_entity_poly.pdbx_seq_one_letter_code
_entity_poly.pdbx_strand_id
1 'polypeptide(L)'
;MPKRVIFHELKTPEEALAVISGFIKRSEVEYVNLEDSYMRVLAEDVYAKVDVPPFDRATMDGYALRAEDTFGADELHPVKLRLSNLSINAGDSNLPLVEKGSAVEIATGAPLPPGSNAVVPVEYTKVDDGTLTIYRSVTPMDNVMSAGSDIMMGELILRRCTLIKEREVGVLAAVGIDKVPVFKRPRVAIISSGNELVKPGSLLSMGKIYDINTYTIAHGVREAGGEPLLMGIVKDDEAEMEGIIRDALSKADLVLLSGGTSAGALDISYRVLDRIGPPGVIVHGLNVKPGKPTVVAVSKEGKLVVGLPGYPSSALMIFNIIVKPILAKMQCLSLTQPVIRAQMAIRVEGARGRRGLNPVSLVETESGVKAYPLPAESGAITTLAYAEGYIEIPENREFLEEGEWVNVRLFTHQYKPANLYIMGSHDVALDSSLIPLLPDWITAKVINIGSLEGLKAAIRGEADVAGIHLIDEETGEYNEPFVRKYGEGKVRLVAGYMREQGIILPKGNPRGISSFEDLIRLKLRIVNRNKGAGTRFLFDKLLKEYALRNGVSFEELAKSIPGYYHEARTHTAVAAAIAQGRAEAGVGIRAAAEMYGLDFIPLAWERYDFAVPLSKLSKDSVRVFISVLKDEEFKRRLSSIPGYKTLSNTGEFII
;
A
#
# COMPACT_ATOMS: atom_id res chain seq x y z
N MET A 1 33.85 31.26 -5.43
CA MET A 1 33.17 29.95 -5.34
C MET A 1 32.24 29.98 -4.14
N PRO A 2 30.92 29.72 -4.27
CA PRO A 2 30.04 29.68 -3.11
C PRO A 2 30.47 28.54 -2.17
N LYS A 3 30.64 28.86 -0.90
CA LYS A 3 31.09 27.95 0.17
C LYS A 3 30.08 26.81 0.29
N ARG A 4 30.53 25.57 0.16
CA ARG A 4 29.69 24.38 0.31
C ARG A 4 29.23 24.28 1.75
N VAL A 5 27.98 24.65 2.04
CA VAL A 5 27.39 24.45 3.37
C VAL A 5 27.13 22.95 3.52
N ILE A 6 27.98 22.30 4.30
CA ILE A 6 27.82 20.91 4.69
C ILE A 6 26.68 20.88 5.70
N PHE A 7 25.72 19.96 5.56
CA PHE A 7 24.63 19.74 6.52
C PHE A 7 25.17 19.81 7.95
N HIS A 8 24.88 20.92 8.64
CA HIS A 8 25.31 21.13 10.01
C HIS A 8 24.43 20.23 10.88
N GLU A 9 24.96 19.05 11.23
CA GLU A 9 24.35 18.04 12.10
C GLU A 9 22.98 17.50 11.63
N LEU A 10 22.97 16.31 11.02
CA LEU A 10 21.72 15.65 10.62
C LEU A 10 20.95 15.19 11.86
N LYS A 11 19.67 15.54 11.95
CA LYS A 11 18.79 15.10 13.03
C LYS A 11 18.17 13.75 12.71
N THR A 12 18.04 12.87 13.71
CA THR A 12 17.16 11.71 13.61
C THR A 12 15.70 12.15 13.43
N PRO A 13 14.81 11.30 12.89
CA PRO A 13 13.39 11.60 12.82
C PRO A 13 12.79 11.99 14.18
N GLU A 14 13.20 11.34 15.26
CA GLU A 14 12.72 11.61 16.62
C GLU A 14 13.13 13.00 17.11
N GLU A 15 14.40 13.37 16.94
CA GLU A 15 14.91 14.70 17.29
C GLU A 15 14.23 15.80 16.46
N ALA A 16 14.03 15.55 15.16
CA ALA A 16 13.33 16.48 14.28
C ALA A 16 11.88 16.69 14.76
N LEU A 17 11.15 15.61 15.05
CA LEU A 17 9.78 15.69 15.57
C LEU A 17 9.69 16.37 16.93
N ALA A 18 10.68 16.21 17.80
CA ALA A 18 10.75 16.90 19.08
C ALA A 18 10.86 18.42 18.87
N VAL A 19 11.77 18.88 18.00
CA VAL A 19 11.91 20.30 17.66
C VAL A 19 10.64 20.86 17.01
N ILE A 20 10.11 20.15 16.01
CA ILE A 20 8.91 20.58 15.27
C ILE A 20 7.70 20.70 16.22
N SER A 21 7.59 19.82 17.22
CA SER A 21 6.43 19.78 18.10
C SER A 21 6.17 21.06 18.88
N GLY A 22 7.21 21.86 19.16
CA GLY A 22 7.06 23.16 19.82
C GLY A 22 6.36 24.21 18.94
N PHE A 23 6.24 23.98 17.63
CA PHE A 23 5.64 24.90 16.67
C PHE A 23 4.29 24.41 16.13
N ILE A 24 3.84 23.21 16.51
CA ILE A 24 2.56 22.67 16.04
C ILE A 24 1.42 23.34 16.79
N LYS A 25 0.59 24.08 16.07
CA LYS A 25 -0.69 24.61 16.58
C LYS A 25 -1.79 23.58 16.35
N ARG A 26 -2.65 23.39 17.35
CA ARG A 26 -3.86 22.57 17.19
C ARG A 26 -4.83 23.26 16.23
N SER A 27 -5.57 22.47 15.47
CA SER A 27 -6.67 22.96 14.66
C SER A 27 -7.73 23.65 15.53
N GLU A 28 -8.42 24.61 14.93
CA GLU A 28 -9.62 25.21 15.51
C GLU A 28 -10.75 24.17 15.64
N VAL A 29 -11.73 24.46 16.48
CA VAL A 29 -12.92 23.63 16.67
C VAL A 29 -14.04 24.11 15.75
N GLU A 30 -14.76 23.18 15.14
CA GLU A 30 -15.98 23.44 14.38
C GLU A 30 -17.07 22.43 14.76
N TYR A 31 -18.34 22.80 14.54
CA TYR A 31 -19.47 21.91 14.76
C TYR A 31 -19.99 21.40 13.42
N VAL A 32 -20.03 20.09 13.26
CA VAL A 32 -20.56 19.42 12.06
C VAL A 32 -21.82 18.64 12.38
N ASN A 33 -22.65 18.38 11.38
CA ASN A 33 -23.75 17.42 11.54
C ASN A 33 -23.20 16.04 11.89
N LEU A 34 -23.98 15.23 12.62
CA LEU A 34 -23.64 13.85 12.93
C LEU A 34 -23.32 13.03 11.66
N GLU A 35 -24.08 13.23 10.60
CA GLU A 35 -23.88 12.61 9.27
C GLU A 35 -22.52 12.94 8.64
N ASP A 36 -21.94 14.10 8.94
CA ASP A 36 -20.63 14.55 8.44
C ASP A 36 -19.49 14.29 9.44
N SER A 37 -19.78 13.67 10.58
CA SER A 37 -18.82 13.46 11.67
C SER A 37 -17.90 12.25 11.45
N TYR A 38 -18.24 11.35 10.51
CA TYR A 38 -17.40 10.18 10.21
C TYR A 38 -15.99 10.59 9.76
N MET A 39 -14.97 9.94 10.32
CA MET A 39 -13.55 10.23 10.10
C MET A 39 -13.15 11.67 10.48
N ARG A 40 -13.90 12.31 11.38
CA ARG A 40 -13.50 13.55 12.06
C ARG A 40 -12.92 13.21 13.44
N VAL A 41 -12.19 14.17 14.03
CA VAL A 41 -11.58 13.99 15.35
C VAL A 41 -12.31 14.85 16.35
N LEU A 42 -12.78 14.24 17.43
CA LEU A 42 -13.56 14.91 18.45
C LEU A 42 -12.72 15.97 19.18
N ALA A 43 -13.23 17.20 19.26
CA ALA A 43 -12.51 18.34 19.83
C ALA A 43 -12.67 18.50 21.34
N GLU A 44 -13.72 17.89 21.91
CA GLU A 44 -14.14 18.02 23.30
C GLU A 44 -14.57 16.65 23.86
N ASP A 45 -14.58 16.49 25.17
CA ASP A 45 -15.19 15.33 25.81
C ASP A 45 -16.71 15.39 25.63
N VAL A 46 -17.35 14.25 25.35
CA VAL A 46 -18.81 14.17 25.18
C VAL A 46 -19.41 13.41 26.34
N TYR A 47 -20.35 14.06 27.02
CA TYR A 47 -21.12 13.49 28.12
C TYR A 47 -22.55 13.21 27.69
N ALA A 48 -23.10 12.08 28.14
CA ALA A 48 -24.49 11.72 27.87
C ALA A 48 -25.45 12.69 28.57
N LYS A 49 -26.47 13.17 27.84
CA LYS A 49 -27.52 14.06 28.37
C LYS A 49 -28.82 13.33 28.73
N VAL A 50 -28.87 12.04 28.40
CA VAL A 50 -30.02 11.15 28.60
C VAL A 50 -29.49 9.79 29.03
N ASP A 51 -30.31 9.06 29.74
CA ASP A 51 -30.11 7.63 29.95
C ASP A 51 -30.40 6.86 28.65
N VAL A 52 -29.67 5.77 28.41
CA VAL A 52 -29.95 4.83 27.33
C VAL A 52 -30.15 3.42 27.93
N PRO A 53 -31.36 2.83 27.82
CA PRO A 53 -32.61 3.50 27.43
C PRO A 53 -33.03 4.58 28.45
N PRO A 54 -33.93 5.52 28.10
CA PRO A 54 -34.35 6.61 29.00
C PRO A 54 -35.43 6.20 30.02
N PHE A 55 -35.91 4.96 29.95
CA PHE A 55 -36.92 4.38 30.83
C PHE A 55 -36.75 2.86 30.87
N ASP A 56 -37.27 2.23 31.92
CA ASP A 56 -37.36 0.77 31.99
C ASP A 56 -38.24 0.25 30.86
N ARG A 57 -37.73 -0.69 30.06
CA ARG A 57 -38.44 -1.22 28.89
C ARG A 57 -38.44 -2.74 28.84
N ALA A 58 -39.48 -3.31 28.25
CA ALA A 58 -39.57 -4.75 28.03
C ALA A 58 -38.50 -5.23 27.03
N THR A 59 -37.87 -6.37 27.28
CA THR A 59 -36.89 -6.99 26.36
C THR A 59 -37.48 -8.10 25.50
N MET A 60 -38.73 -8.48 25.76
CA MET A 60 -39.48 -9.50 25.01
C MET A 60 -40.96 -9.10 24.96
N ASP A 61 -41.69 -9.67 24.01
CA ASP A 61 -43.14 -9.58 23.94
C ASP A 61 -43.76 -10.44 25.05
N GLY A 62 -44.77 -9.92 25.74
CA GLY A 62 -45.32 -10.62 26.90
C GLY A 62 -46.34 -9.82 27.68
N TYR A 63 -46.35 -10.05 28.99
CA TYR A 63 -47.28 -9.44 29.91
C TYR A 63 -46.54 -8.79 31.07
N ALA A 64 -46.67 -7.46 31.20
CA ALA A 64 -46.12 -6.70 32.30
C ALA A 64 -46.98 -6.92 33.55
N LEU A 65 -46.33 -7.33 34.63
CA LEU A 65 -46.97 -7.72 35.88
C LEU A 65 -46.08 -7.47 37.11
N ARG A 66 -46.64 -7.73 38.28
CA ARG A 66 -45.90 -7.79 39.54
C ARG A 66 -45.33 -9.20 39.70
N ALA A 67 -44.01 -9.35 39.69
CA ALA A 67 -43.32 -10.63 39.78
C ALA A 67 -43.83 -11.48 40.95
N GLU A 68 -44.15 -10.85 42.09
CA GLU A 68 -44.64 -11.53 43.30
C GLU A 68 -45.97 -12.23 43.08
N ASP A 69 -46.78 -11.76 42.12
CA ASP A 69 -48.05 -12.38 41.76
C ASP A 69 -47.86 -13.66 40.91
N THR A 70 -46.62 -14.00 40.53
CA THR A 70 -46.26 -15.24 39.82
C THR A 70 -45.51 -16.25 40.68
N PHE A 71 -45.17 -15.92 41.93
CA PHE A 71 -44.34 -16.78 42.77
C PHE A 71 -45.02 -18.13 43.02
N GLY A 72 -44.30 -19.21 42.74
CA GLY A 72 -44.82 -20.58 42.81
C GLY A 72 -45.53 -21.06 41.54
N ALA A 73 -45.62 -20.24 40.49
CA ALA A 73 -46.13 -20.69 39.19
C ALA A 73 -45.17 -21.67 38.52
N ASP A 74 -45.70 -22.84 38.15
CA ASP A 74 -45.05 -23.85 37.32
C ASP A 74 -46.08 -24.50 36.36
N GLU A 75 -45.63 -25.40 35.47
CA GLU A 75 -46.50 -26.03 34.47
C GLU A 75 -47.66 -26.84 35.08
N LEU A 76 -47.45 -27.42 36.27
CA LEU A 76 -48.44 -28.21 37.00
C LEU A 76 -49.32 -27.34 37.91
N HIS A 77 -48.80 -26.19 38.36
CA HIS A 77 -49.44 -25.24 39.25
C HIS A 77 -49.43 -23.82 38.66
N PRO A 78 -50.17 -23.57 37.56
CA PRO A 78 -50.17 -22.25 36.94
C PRO A 78 -50.93 -21.23 37.78
N VAL A 79 -50.47 -19.98 37.75
CA VAL A 79 -51.16 -18.85 38.40
C VAL A 79 -52.04 -18.12 37.39
N LYS A 80 -53.20 -17.63 37.82
CA LYS A 80 -54.15 -16.89 36.99
C LYS A 80 -54.24 -15.44 37.45
N LEU A 81 -54.07 -14.50 36.53
CA LEU A 81 -54.19 -13.06 36.75
C LEU A 81 -55.29 -12.46 35.85
N ARG A 82 -55.86 -11.33 36.25
CA ARG A 82 -56.79 -10.55 35.43
C ARG A 82 -56.01 -9.84 34.32
N LEU A 83 -56.34 -10.09 33.06
CA LEU A 83 -55.72 -9.39 31.94
C LEU A 83 -56.47 -8.08 31.66
N SER A 84 -55.74 -6.97 31.62
CA SER A 84 -56.27 -5.69 31.15
C SER A 84 -56.66 -5.78 29.67
N ASN A 85 -57.69 -5.05 29.25
CA ASN A 85 -58.07 -4.92 27.83
C ASN A 85 -57.22 -3.88 27.08
N LEU A 86 -56.17 -3.38 27.70
CA LEU A 86 -55.21 -2.44 27.15
C LEU A 86 -53.92 -3.18 26.76
N SER A 87 -53.21 -2.64 25.78
CA SER A 87 -51.87 -3.09 25.40
C SER A 87 -50.92 -1.89 25.33
N ILE A 88 -49.63 -2.14 25.58
CA ILE A 88 -48.58 -1.11 25.55
C ILE A 88 -47.60 -1.46 24.43
N ASN A 89 -47.51 -0.56 23.45
CA ASN A 89 -46.64 -0.70 22.29
C ASN A 89 -45.41 0.21 22.42
N ALA A 90 -44.39 -0.07 21.62
CA ALA A 90 -43.22 0.81 21.52
C ALA A 90 -43.64 2.21 21.04
N GLY A 91 -43.30 3.23 21.82
CA GLY A 91 -43.65 4.62 21.55
C GLY A 91 -44.88 5.14 22.31
N ASP A 92 -45.62 4.27 23.01
CA ASP A 92 -46.74 4.71 23.84
C ASP A 92 -46.26 5.46 25.09
N SER A 93 -46.98 6.52 25.47
CA SER A 93 -46.65 7.35 26.64
C SER A 93 -47.72 7.33 27.73
N ASN A 94 -48.91 6.80 27.43
CA ASN A 94 -50.00 6.68 28.39
C ASN A 94 -50.08 5.26 28.94
N LEU A 95 -49.53 5.05 30.14
CA LEU A 95 -49.33 3.71 30.69
C LEU A 95 -50.40 3.40 31.76
N PRO A 96 -51.13 2.28 31.64
CA PRO A 96 -52.07 1.88 32.67
C PRO A 96 -51.35 1.46 33.96
N LEU A 97 -51.98 1.66 35.11
CA LEU A 97 -51.48 1.13 36.38
C LEU A 97 -51.72 -0.38 36.44
N VAL A 98 -50.67 -1.15 36.72
CA VAL A 98 -50.77 -2.59 36.99
C VAL A 98 -51.02 -2.81 38.47
N GLU A 99 -52.22 -3.30 38.80
CA GLU A 99 -52.61 -3.63 40.17
C GLU A 99 -52.21 -5.06 40.54
N LYS A 100 -52.21 -5.35 41.85
CA LYS A 100 -52.04 -6.72 42.36
C LYS A 100 -53.06 -7.68 41.73
N GLY A 101 -52.58 -8.82 41.25
CA GLY A 101 -53.41 -9.85 40.64
C GLY A 101 -53.80 -9.53 39.18
N SER A 102 -53.17 -8.54 38.55
CA SER A 102 -53.44 -8.14 37.17
C SER A 102 -52.18 -8.06 36.32
N ALA A 103 -52.36 -8.13 35.00
CA ALA A 103 -51.31 -7.98 34.01
C ALA A 103 -51.80 -7.16 32.82
N VAL A 104 -50.88 -6.60 32.04
CA VAL A 104 -51.17 -5.87 30.80
C VAL A 104 -50.26 -6.39 29.69
N GLU A 105 -50.80 -6.54 28.49
CA GLU A 105 -50.01 -6.95 27.33
C GLU A 105 -48.99 -5.85 26.98
N ILE A 106 -47.74 -6.25 26.73
CA ILE A 106 -46.63 -5.35 26.44
C ILE A 106 -45.77 -5.89 25.31
N ALA A 107 -45.42 -5.01 24.36
CA ALA A 107 -44.50 -5.33 23.27
C ALA A 107 -43.05 -5.04 23.66
N THR A 108 -42.12 -5.70 22.98
CA THR A 108 -40.67 -5.48 23.12
C THR A 108 -40.31 -4.02 22.88
N GLY A 109 -39.51 -3.45 23.78
CA GLY A 109 -39.07 -2.06 23.72
C GLY A 109 -40.08 -1.04 24.25
N ALA A 110 -41.30 -1.46 24.59
CA ALA A 110 -42.29 -0.59 25.22
C ALA A 110 -41.91 -0.26 26.68
N PRO A 111 -42.27 0.94 27.17
CA PRO A 111 -42.00 1.34 28.54
C PRO A 111 -42.78 0.48 29.54
N LEU A 112 -42.13 0.15 30.65
CA LEU A 112 -42.73 -0.63 31.72
C LEU A 112 -43.81 0.20 32.44
N PRO A 113 -45.05 -0.28 32.55
CA PRO A 113 -46.14 0.46 33.19
C PRO A 113 -45.94 0.56 34.70
N PRO A 114 -46.42 1.65 35.33
CA PRO A 114 -46.36 1.79 36.78
C PRO A 114 -47.08 0.63 37.47
N GLY A 115 -46.52 0.16 38.58
CA GLY A 115 -47.05 -0.98 39.33
C GLY A 115 -46.60 -2.35 38.84
N SER A 116 -45.92 -2.45 37.69
CA SER A 116 -45.24 -3.69 37.26
C SER A 116 -43.74 -3.64 37.52
N ASN A 117 -43.10 -4.81 37.65
CA ASN A 117 -41.66 -4.94 37.85
C ASN A 117 -41.03 -6.12 37.08
N ALA A 118 -41.79 -6.83 36.26
CA ALA A 118 -41.29 -7.92 35.41
C ALA A 118 -42.21 -8.13 34.20
N VAL A 119 -41.68 -8.80 33.17
CA VAL A 119 -42.44 -9.23 31.99
C VAL A 119 -42.36 -10.76 31.88
N VAL A 120 -43.51 -11.43 31.78
CA VAL A 120 -43.56 -12.87 31.44
C VAL A 120 -43.68 -13.00 29.93
N PRO A 121 -42.77 -13.73 29.25
CA PRO A 121 -42.84 -13.93 27.80
C PRO A 121 -44.12 -14.67 27.39
N VAL A 122 -44.66 -14.32 26.21
CA VAL A 122 -45.91 -14.90 25.70
C VAL A 122 -45.90 -16.44 25.68
N GLU A 123 -44.74 -17.06 25.45
CA GLU A 123 -44.54 -18.51 25.37
C GLU A 123 -44.87 -19.24 26.68
N TYR A 124 -44.82 -18.55 27.82
CA TYR A 124 -45.11 -19.10 29.13
C TYR A 124 -46.51 -18.74 29.63
N THR A 125 -47.38 -18.30 28.73
CA THR A 125 -48.72 -17.82 29.09
C THR A 125 -49.81 -18.37 28.18
N LYS A 126 -51.05 -18.35 28.67
CA LYS A 126 -52.26 -18.62 27.89
C LYS A 126 -53.36 -17.64 28.29
N VAL A 127 -53.97 -17.00 27.30
CA VAL A 127 -55.11 -16.08 27.51
C VAL A 127 -56.41 -16.79 27.19
N ASP A 128 -57.39 -16.66 28.08
CA ASP A 128 -58.75 -17.20 27.93
C ASP A 128 -59.74 -16.26 28.65
N ASP A 129 -60.77 -15.77 27.94
CA ASP A 129 -61.85 -14.92 28.49
C ASP A 129 -61.40 -13.81 29.48
N GLY A 130 -60.38 -13.03 29.11
CA GLY A 130 -59.86 -11.93 29.94
C GLY A 130 -59.02 -12.36 31.16
N THR A 131 -58.66 -13.65 31.23
CA THR A 131 -57.79 -14.23 32.25
C THR A 131 -56.46 -14.66 31.63
N LEU A 132 -55.35 -14.22 32.22
CA LEU A 132 -54.00 -14.65 31.87
C LEU A 132 -53.57 -15.81 32.77
N THR A 133 -53.30 -16.97 32.19
CA THR A 133 -52.70 -18.12 32.88
C THR A 133 -51.20 -18.13 32.65
N ILE A 134 -50.41 -18.23 33.73
CA ILE A 134 -48.95 -18.15 33.71
C ILE A 134 -48.38 -19.48 34.19
N TYR A 135 -47.52 -20.10 33.37
CA TYR A 135 -46.92 -21.42 33.62
C TYR A 135 -45.49 -21.34 34.15
N ARG A 136 -44.93 -20.14 34.28
CA ARG A 136 -43.57 -19.93 34.76
C ARG A 136 -43.50 -18.66 35.60
N SER A 137 -42.99 -18.80 36.82
CA SER A 137 -42.66 -17.66 37.68
C SER A 137 -41.55 -16.79 37.07
N VAL A 138 -41.66 -15.49 37.31
CA VAL A 138 -40.61 -14.51 37.04
C VAL A 138 -40.19 -13.82 38.32
N THR A 139 -38.95 -13.34 38.34
CA THR A 139 -38.38 -12.54 39.42
C THR A 139 -38.44 -11.05 39.07
N PRO A 140 -38.37 -10.13 40.06
CA PRO A 140 -38.27 -8.70 39.77
C PRO A 140 -37.12 -8.41 38.80
N MET A 141 -37.42 -7.59 37.79
CA MET A 141 -36.57 -7.20 36.66
C MET A 141 -36.33 -8.26 35.58
N ASP A 142 -36.98 -9.43 35.65
CA ASP A 142 -36.93 -10.38 34.53
C ASP A 142 -37.57 -9.79 33.28
N ASN A 143 -36.83 -9.92 32.17
CA ASN A 143 -37.19 -9.42 30.84
C ASN A 143 -37.43 -7.89 30.80
N VAL A 144 -36.75 -7.15 31.68
CA VAL A 144 -36.75 -5.69 31.72
C VAL A 144 -35.32 -5.18 31.56
N MET A 145 -35.12 -4.21 30.67
CA MET A 145 -33.89 -3.43 30.58
C MET A 145 -34.11 -2.10 31.28
N SER A 146 -33.37 -1.86 32.37
CA SER A 146 -33.50 -0.64 33.17
C SER A 146 -33.07 0.62 32.41
N ALA A 147 -33.66 1.75 32.79
CA ALA A 147 -33.16 3.05 32.37
C ALA A 147 -31.67 3.20 32.68
N GLY A 148 -30.90 3.67 31.70
CA GLY A 148 -29.47 3.95 31.84
C GLY A 148 -28.58 2.73 31.98
N SER A 149 -29.08 1.51 31.72
CA SER A 149 -28.29 0.29 31.86
C SER A 149 -27.19 0.13 30.81
N ASP A 150 -27.29 0.84 29.67
CA ASP A 150 -26.23 0.93 28.64
C ASP A 150 -25.38 2.19 28.85
N ILE A 151 -26.03 3.36 28.88
CA ILE A 151 -25.36 4.65 29.11
C ILE A 151 -26.13 5.43 30.17
N MET A 152 -25.43 5.84 31.22
CA MET A 152 -26.01 6.68 32.27
C MET A 152 -25.95 8.16 31.90
N MET A 153 -26.99 8.93 32.20
CA MET A 153 -26.96 10.38 32.11
C MET A 153 -25.78 10.96 32.91
N GLY A 154 -24.99 11.83 32.27
CA GLY A 154 -23.79 12.43 32.84
C GLY A 154 -22.52 11.60 32.68
N GLU A 155 -22.59 10.40 32.11
CA GLU A 155 -21.43 9.56 31.81
C GLU A 155 -20.57 10.14 30.67
N LEU A 156 -19.25 10.03 30.78
CA LEU A 156 -18.31 10.37 29.72
C LEU A 156 -18.27 9.24 28.67
N ILE A 157 -18.98 9.43 27.55
CA ILE A 157 -19.14 8.40 26.52
C ILE A 157 -18.03 8.42 25.47
N LEU A 158 -17.49 9.60 25.14
CA LEU A 158 -16.37 9.73 24.20
C LEU A 158 -15.39 10.78 24.70
N ARG A 159 -14.10 10.43 24.66
CA ARG A 159 -13.02 11.35 25.03
C ARG A 159 -12.64 12.24 23.86
N ARG A 160 -12.25 13.47 24.16
CA ARG A 160 -11.53 14.35 23.26
C ARG A 160 -10.38 13.60 22.56
N CYS A 161 -10.10 13.95 21.32
CA CYS A 161 -9.08 13.35 20.47
C CYS A 161 -9.43 11.93 19.96
N THR A 162 -10.67 11.49 20.14
CA THR A 162 -11.19 10.26 19.53
C THR A 162 -11.46 10.48 18.03
N LEU A 163 -10.94 9.56 17.20
CA LEU A 163 -11.33 9.48 15.79
C LEU A 163 -12.71 8.85 15.70
N ILE A 164 -13.68 9.60 15.19
CA ILE A 164 -15.08 9.18 15.10
C ILE A 164 -15.22 8.19 13.93
N LYS A 165 -15.58 6.94 14.23
CA LYS A 165 -15.91 5.89 13.25
C LYS A 165 -17.37 5.46 13.42
N GLU A 166 -17.77 4.35 12.80
CA GLU A 166 -19.16 3.89 12.77
C GLU A 166 -19.77 3.68 14.16
N ARG A 167 -18.96 3.26 15.14
CA ARG A 167 -19.42 2.98 16.52
C ARG A 167 -19.63 4.26 17.30
N GLU A 168 -18.68 5.19 17.21
CA GLU A 168 -18.76 6.49 17.87
C GLU A 168 -19.94 7.31 17.33
N VAL A 169 -20.22 7.25 16.02
CA VAL A 169 -21.44 7.84 15.44
C VAL A 169 -22.70 7.22 16.07
N GLY A 170 -22.75 5.90 16.24
CA GLY A 170 -23.86 5.22 16.89
C GLY A 170 -24.07 5.67 18.35
N VAL A 171 -22.99 5.80 19.11
CA VAL A 171 -23.04 6.29 20.50
C VAL A 171 -23.55 7.74 20.56
N LEU A 172 -23.04 8.63 19.69
CA LEU A 172 -23.50 10.01 19.59
C LEU A 172 -25.00 10.08 19.21
N ALA A 173 -25.45 9.23 18.28
CA ALA A 173 -26.85 9.12 17.89
C ALA A 173 -27.74 8.65 19.05
N ALA A 174 -27.29 7.64 19.80
CA ALA A 174 -28.05 7.04 20.91
C ALA A 174 -28.35 8.04 22.02
N VAL A 175 -27.45 9.00 22.26
CA VAL A 175 -27.66 10.09 23.24
C VAL A 175 -28.26 11.36 22.63
N GLY A 176 -28.69 11.31 21.36
CA GLY A 176 -29.40 12.40 20.69
C GLY A 176 -28.54 13.59 20.26
N ILE A 177 -27.24 13.40 19.99
CA ILE A 177 -26.35 14.47 19.51
C ILE A 177 -26.46 14.60 17.99
N ASP A 178 -26.92 15.75 17.51
CA ASP A 178 -27.03 16.09 16.09
C ASP A 178 -25.86 16.95 15.57
N LYS A 179 -25.23 17.75 16.43
CA LYS A 179 -24.07 18.60 16.16
C LYS A 179 -22.87 18.17 16.99
N VAL A 180 -21.80 17.77 16.32
CA VAL A 180 -20.61 17.19 16.96
C VAL A 180 -19.44 18.19 16.95
N PRO A 181 -18.83 18.51 18.10
CA PRO A 181 -17.65 19.37 18.16
C PRO A 181 -16.41 18.60 17.67
N VAL A 182 -15.85 19.00 16.54
CA VAL A 182 -14.70 18.34 15.92
C VAL A 182 -13.57 19.32 15.64
N PHE A 183 -12.34 18.83 15.60
CA PHE A 183 -11.23 19.61 15.10
C PHE A 183 -11.42 19.84 13.60
N LYS A 184 -11.24 21.08 13.15
CA LYS A 184 -11.21 21.43 11.73
C LYS A 184 -10.08 20.69 11.04
N ARG A 185 -10.36 20.16 9.85
CA ARG A 185 -9.34 19.46 9.05
C ARG A 185 -8.20 20.45 8.74
N PRO A 186 -6.93 20.13 9.09
CA PRO A 186 -5.80 20.99 8.73
C PRO A 186 -5.73 21.19 7.22
N ARG A 187 -5.70 22.44 6.77
CA ARG A 187 -5.52 22.75 5.34
C ARG A 187 -4.03 22.67 5.02
N VAL A 188 -3.66 21.88 4.00
CA VAL A 188 -2.27 21.62 3.64
C VAL A 188 -2.02 22.04 2.20
N ALA A 189 -1.28 23.11 1.99
CA ALA A 189 -0.89 23.52 0.63
C ALA A 189 0.24 22.65 0.11
N ILE A 190 0.15 22.21 -1.14
CA ILE A 190 1.13 21.34 -1.79
C ILE A 190 1.64 22.04 -3.06
N ILE A 191 2.94 22.27 -3.10
CA ILE A 191 3.66 22.91 -4.19
C ILE A 191 4.69 21.90 -4.70
N SER A 192 4.72 21.66 -6.01
CA SER A 192 5.82 20.93 -6.64
C SER A 192 6.80 21.91 -7.28
N SER A 193 8.10 21.71 -7.11
CA SER A 193 9.15 22.51 -7.77
C SER A 193 9.99 21.64 -8.68
N GLY A 194 10.19 22.10 -9.91
CA GLY A 194 11.10 21.45 -10.84
C GLY A 194 10.86 21.91 -12.27
N ASN A 195 11.92 22.35 -12.93
CA ASN A 195 11.88 22.73 -14.34
C ASN A 195 11.58 21.55 -15.28
N GLU A 196 11.77 20.31 -14.83
CA GLU A 196 11.45 19.08 -15.53
C GLU A 196 9.97 18.70 -15.45
N LEU A 197 9.22 19.25 -14.49
CA LEU A 197 7.88 18.77 -14.17
C LEU A 197 6.82 19.30 -15.14
N VAL A 198 5.89 18.42 -15.52
CA VAL A 198 4.63 18.76 -16.20
C VAL A 198 3.46 18.01 -15.55
N LYS A 199 2.23 18.49 -15.77
CA LYS A 199 1.03 17.84 -15.24
C LYS A 199 0.73 16.54 -16.02
N PRO A 200 0.31 15.45 -15.34
CA PRO A 200 -0.26 14.27 -15.99
C PRO A 200 -1.34 14.64 -17.03
N GLY A 201 -1.35 13.92 -18.15
CA GLY A 201 -2.23 14.19 -19.30
C GLY A 201 -1.63 15.11 -20.38
N SER A 202 -0.52 15.79 -20.09
CA SER A 202 0.25 16.55 -21.10
C SER A 202 1.19 15.63 -21.88
N LEU A 203 1.54 15.95 -23.13
CA LEU A 203 2.59 15.20 -23.84
C LEU A 203 3.97 15.47 -23.21
N LEU A 204 4.76 14.41 -23.00
CA LEU A 204 6.15 14.56 -22.54
C LEU A 204 7.07 14.91 -23.70
N SER A 205 7.82 16.00 -23.55
CA SER A 205 9.00 16.28 -24.36
C SER A 205 10.26 15.77 -23.68
N MET A 206 11.36 15.69 -24.42
CA MET A 206 12.66 15.33 -23.86
C MET A 206 13.01 16.22 -22.66
N GLY A 207 13.51 15.62 -21.58
CA GLY A 207 13.86 16.31 -20.33
C GLY A 207 12.66 16.67 -19.44
N LYS A 208 11.43 16.33 -19.83
CA LYS A 208 10.23 16.48 -18.99
C LYS A 208 9.81 15.15 -18.38
N ILE A 209 9.27 15.22 -17.16
CA ILE A 209 8.63 14.12 -16.45
C ILE A 209 7.33 14.61 -15.81
N TYR A 210 6.43 13.70 -15.45
CA TYR A 210 5.20 14.07 -14.77
C TYR A 210 5.42 14.37 -13.29
N ASP A 211 4.67 15.36 -12.78
CA ASP A 211 4.54 15.60 -11.35
C ASP A 211 3.71 14.49 -10.69
N ILE A 212 4.40 13.62 -9.94
CA ILE A 212 3.80 12.51 -9.20
C ILE A 212 3.52 12.93 -7.76
N ASN A 213 4.42 13.70 -7.15
CA ASN A 213 4.42 13.96 -5.72
C ASN A 213 3.21 14.77 -5.28
N THR A 214 2.75 15.75 -6.09
CA THR A 214 1.51 16.49 -5.80
C THR A 214 0.35 15.55 -5.47
N TYR A 215 0.16 14.51 -6.27
CA TYR A 215 -0.96 13.59 -6.14
C TYR A 215 -0.77 12.61 -4.99
N THR A 216 0.40 11.98 -4.91
CA THR A 216 0.70 11.02 -3.84
C THR A 216 0.64 11.68 -2.45
N ILE A 217 1.21 12.88 -2.30
CA ILE A 217 1.17 13.63 -1.05
C ILE A 217 -0.23 14.15 -0.74
N ALA A 218 -1.00 14.61 -1.73
CA ALA A 218 -2.38 15.05 -1.51
C ALA A 218 -3.27 13.94 -0.96
N HIS A 219 -3.14 12.72 -1.46
CA HIS A 219 -3.88 11.58 -0.92
C HIS A 219 -3.35 11.15 0.45
N GLY A 220 -2.05 11.22 0.69
CA GLY A 220 -1.48 11.03 2.04
C GLY A 220 -2.03 12.04 3.05
N VAL A 221 -2.21 13.31 2.67
CA VAL A 221 -2.82 14.35 3.51
C VAL A 221 -4.27 13.98 3.86
N ARG A 222 -5.07 13.55 2.87
CA ARG A 222 -6.46 13.13 3.11
C ARG A 222 -6.54 11.94 4.06
N GLU A 223 -5.68 10.94 3.87
CA GLU A 223 -5.59 9.76 4.75
C GLU A 223 -5.21 10.17 6.19
N ALA A 224 -4.36 11.18 6.34
CA ALA A 224 -3.99 11.75 7.64
C ALA A 224 -5.04 12.71 8.25
N GLY A 225 -6.23 12.84 7.64
CA GLY A 225 -7.33 13.69 8.12
C GLY A 225 -7.23 15.16 7.72
N GLY A 226 -6.26 15.54 6.89
CA GLY A 226 -6.11 16.91 6.38
C GLY A 226 -6.86 17.17 5.07
N GLU A 227 -6.92 18.44 4.68
CA GLU A 227 -7.50 18.91 3.43
C GLU A 227 -6.39 19.43 2.50
N PRO A 228 -6.08 18.74 1.39
CA PRO A 228 -5.01 19.17 0.49
C PRO A 228 -5.47 20.32 -0.42
N LEU A 229 -4.62 21.35 -0.53
CA LEU A 229 -4.76 22.46 -1.46
C LEU A 229 -3.63 22.38 -2.50
N LEU A 230 -3.95 22.06 -3.75
CA LEU A 230 -2.96 21.90 -4.81
C LEU A 230 -2.59 23.27 -5.40
N MET A 231 -1.36 23.72 -5.14
CA MET A 231 -0.87 25.01 -5.64
C MET A 231 -0.25 24.91 -7.04
N GLY A 232 0.09 23.70 -7.47
CA GLY A 232 0.64 23.42 -8.79
C GLY A 232 2.17 23.35 -8.82
N ILE A 233 2.72 23.48 -10.03
CA ILE A 233 4.15 23.38 -10.30
C ILE A 233 4.74 24.80 -10.37
N VAL A 234 5.74 25.07 -9.56
CA VAL A 234 6.57 26.28 -9.63
C VAL A 234 7.90 25.96 -10.30
N LYS A 235 8.46 26.93 -11.01
CA LYS A 235 9.82 26.80 -11.57
C LYS A 235 10.86 26.94 -10.47
N ASP A 236 12.07 26.45 -10.73
CA ASP A 236 13.20 26.61 -9.80
C ASP A 236 13.77 28.04 -9.89
N ASP A 237 12.95 29.03 -9.51
CA ASP A 237 13.29 30.45 -9.39
C ASP A 237 12.98 30.93 -7.96
N GLU A 238 13.90 31.68 -7.35
CA GLU A 238 13.77 32.12 -5.95
C GLU A 238 12.53 33.00 -5.72
N ALA A 239 12.25 33.93 -6.64
CA ALA A 239 11.17 34.90 -6.48
C ALA A 239 9.80 34.25 -6.73
N GLU A 240 9.69 33.42 -7.76
CA GLU A 240 8.47 32.64 -8.02
C GLU A 240 8.16 31.69 -6.85
N MET A 241 9.18 31.00 -6.32
CA MET A 241 9.03 30.08 -5.19
C MET A 241 8.64 30.81 -3.90
N GLU A 242 9.28 31.94 -3.58
CA GLU A 242 8.91 32.74 -2.41
C GLU A 242 7.47 33.26 -2.52
N GLY A 243 7.08 33.77 -3.69
CA GLY A 243 5.74 34.27 -3.96
C GLY A 243 4.66 33.21 -3.73
N ILE A 244 4.84 32.01 -4.31
CA ILE A 244 3.85 30.93 -4.17
C ILE A 244 3.79 30.39 -2.73
N ILE A 245 4.92 30.31 -2.02
CA ILE A 245 4.95 29.86 -0.62
C ILE A 245 4.20 30.86 0.27
N ARG A 246 4.41 32.18 0.07
CA ARG A 246 3.68 33.23 0.82
C ARG A 246 2.17 33.18 0.55
N ASP A 247 1.77 32.98 -0.71
CA ASP A 247 0.36 32.79 -1.06
C ASP A 247 -0.22 31.54 -0.38
N ALA A 248 0.51 30.42 -0.39
CA ALA A 248 0.10 29.18 0.27
C ALA A 248 -0.05 29.36 1.80
N LEU A 249 0.89 30.05 2.45
CA LEU A 249 0.84 30.35 3.88
C LEU A 249 -0.38 31.19 4.27
N SER A 250 -0.92 32.01 3.36
CA SER A 250 -2.16 32.76 3.60
C SER A 250 -3.43 31.89 3.56
N LYS A 251 -3.38 30.74 2.88
CA LYS A 251 -4.53 29.86 2.60
C LYS A 251 -4.53 28.55 3.37
N ALA A 252 -3.39 28.13 3.91
CA ALA A 252 -3.21 26.83 4.55
C ALA A 252 -2.58 26.93 5.94
N ASP A 253 -2.69 25.87 6.72
CA ASP A 253 -2.12 25.74 8.08
C ASP A 253 -0.72 25.13 8.04
N LEU A 254 -0.44 24.34 7.00
CA LEU A 254 0.83 23.69 6.70
C LEU A 254 1.13 23.81 5.20
N VAL A 255 2.39 24.06 4.83
CA VAL A 255 2.83 24.08 3.43
C VAL A 255 3.84 22.96 3.19
N LEU A 256 3.62 22.19 2.13
CA LEU A 256 4.52 21.14 1.66
C LEU A 256 5.10 21.57 0.31
N LEU A 257 6.42 21.67 0.26
CA LEU A 257 7.17 21.89 -0.97
C LEU A 257 7.82 20.57 -1.38
N SER A 258 7.45 20.01 -2.52
CA SER A 258 8.04 18.78 -3.03
C SER A 258 8.93 19.07 -4.23
N GLY A 259 10.20 18.66 -4.17
CA GLY A 259 11.17 18.99 -5.21
C GLY A 259 12.03 20.20 -4.87
N GLY A 260 13.08 20.44 -5.65
CA GLY A 260 14.07 21.50 -5.40
C GLY A 260 15.07 21.23 -4.27
N THR A 261 14.78 20.32 -3.32
CA THR A 261 15.68 20.05 -2.17
C THR A 261 16.90 19.22 -2.58
N SER A 262 18.00 19.87 -2.93
CA SER A 262 19.26 19.26 -3.34
C SER A 262 20.32 19.39 -2.25
N ALA A 263 21.19 18.40 -2.10
CA ALA A 263 22.32 18.43 -1.19
C ALA A 263 23.46 19.40 -1.59
N GLY A 264 23.20 20.29 -2.55
CA GLY A 264 24.17 21.23 -3.12
C GLY A 264 24.07 22.63 -2.52
N ALA A 265 25.18 23.36 -2.52
CA ALA A 265 25.31 24.73 -2.03
C ALA A 265 24.43 25.78 -2.76
N LEU A 266 23.67 25.35 -3.77
CA LEU A 266 22.82 26.17 -4.64
C LEU A 266 21.32 25.94 -4.39
N ASP A 267 20.94 25.12 -3.39
CA ASP A 267 19.54 24.80 -3.10
C ASP A 267 18.70 26.07 -2.83
N ILE A 268 17.83 26.37 -3.79
CA ILE A 268 16.92 27.52 -3.79
C ILE A 268 15.89 27.38 -2.67
N SER A 269 15.40 26.16 -2.44
CA SER A 269 14.36 25.86 -1.45
C SER A 269 14.83 26.24 -0.04
N TYR A 270 16.04 25.84 0.37
CA TYR A 270 16.56 26.21 1.69
C TYR A 270 16.64 27.74 1.89
N ARG A 271 17.19 28.47 0.91
CA ARG A 271 17.33 29.93 1.01
C ARG A 271 15.99 30.64 1.09
N VAL A 272 15.02 30.19 0.31
CA VAL A 272 13.66 30.75 0.33
C VAL A 272 13.00 30.44 1.67
N LEU A 273 13.10 29.19 2.15
CA LEU A 273 12.53 28.75 3.43
C LEU A 273 13.18 29.40 4.66
N ASP A 274 14.41 29.89 4.57
CA ASP A 274 15.02 30.66 5.66
C ASP A 274 14.49 32.12 5.70
N ARG A 275 14.08 32.66 4.54
CA ARG A 275 13.57 34.04 4.39
C ARG A 275 12.08 34.21 4.69
N ILE A 276 11.30 33.12 4.78
CA ILE A 276 9.84 33.22 5.04
C ILE A 276 9.51 33.80 6.42
N GLY A 277 10.44 33.77 7.38
CA GLY A 277 10.34 34.47 8.66
C GLY A 277 11.13 33.80 9.77
N PRO A 278 11.48 34.52 10.86
CA PRO A 278 12.17 33.91 12.01
C PRO A 278 11.23 32.96 12.78
N PRO A 279 11.71 31.79 13.27
CA PRO A 279 13.11 31.34 13.31
C PRO A 279 13.67 30.80 11.98
N GLY A 280 12.87 30.70 10.92
CA GLY A 280 13.33 30.20 9.63
C GLY A 280 13.48 28.69 9.66
N VAL A 281 14.60 28.19 9.13
CA VAL A 281 14.87 26.75 9.07
C VAL A 281 15.22 26.21 10.47
N ILE A 282 14.41 25.27 10.97
CA ILE A 282 14.58 24.61 12.26
C ILE A 282 15.11 23.17 12.14
N VAL A 283 14.93 22.55 10.98
CA VAL A 283 15.50 21.24 10.64
C VAL A 283 16.11 21.33 9.25
N HIS A 284 17.40 21.02 9.14
CA HIS A 284 18.14 21.06 7.89
C HIS A 284 18.79 19.71 7.60
N GLY A 285 17.96 18.80 7.10
CA GLY A 285 18.34 17.44 6.75
C GLY A 285 18.05 16.43 7.86
N LEU A 286 17.76 15.21 7.44
CA LEU A 286 17.45 14.08 8.31
C LEU A 286 18.50 12.97 8.19
N ASN A 287 18.74 12.27 9.29
CA ASN A 287 19.67 11.16 9.38
C ASN A 287 19.08 9.84 8.85
N VAL A 288 18.52 9.89 7.64
CA VAL A 288 17.80 8.78 7.01
C VAL A 288 18.26 8.54 5.56
N LYS A 289 17.99 7.34 5.05
CA LYS A 289 18.16 6.97 3.64
C LYS A 289 16.95 6.13 3.19
N PRO A 290 16.18 6.58 2.20
CA PRO A 290 16.26 7.88 1.54
C PRO A 290 15.66 9.01 2.39
N GLY A 291 15.78 10.27 1.93
CA GLY A 291 15.13 11.44 2.57
C GLY A 291 16.05 12.42 3.30
N LYS A 292 17.37 12.27 3.15
CA LYS A 292 18.37 13.18 3.73
C LYS A 292 18.09 14.69 3.53
N PRO A 293 17.72 15.23 2.36
CA PRO A 293 17.63 16.67 2.15
C PRO A 293 16.32 17.31 2.67
N THR A 294 15.60 16.64 3.57
CA THR A 294 14.36 17.18 4.15
C THR A 294 14.63 18.45 4.95
N VAL A 295 13.86 19.51 4.70
CA VAL A 295 13.97 20.79 5.41
C VAL A 295 12.65 21.09 6.11
N VAL A 296 12.69 21.62 7.32
CA VAL A 296 11.50 22.16 7.99
C VAL A 296 11.80 23.57 8.45
N ALA A 297 10.91 24.49 8.10
CA ALA A 297 10.97 25.88 8.46
C ALA A 297 9.68 26.34 9.12
N VAL A 298 9.76 27.45 9.85
CA VAL A 298 8.63 28.11 10.49
C VAL A 298 8.50 29.50 9.89
N SER A 299 7.31 29.84 9.39
CA SER A 299 6.99 31.18 8.90
C SER A 299 6.93 32.20 10.04
N LYS A 300 6.92 33.49 9.69
CA LYS A 300 6.75 34.60 10.65
C LYS A 300 5.45 34.48 11.47
N GLU A 301 4.41 33.89 10.91
CA GLU A 301 3.10 33.66 11.54
C GLU A 301 3.08 32.37 12.40
N GLY A 302 4.21 31.66 12.47
CA GLY A 302 4.35 30.42 13.20
C GLY A 302 3.76 29.20 12.48
N LYS A 303 3.60 29.24 11.16
CA LYS A 303 3.13 28.10 10.35
C LYS A 303 4.30 27.28 9.83
N LEU A 304 4.13 25.97 9.75
CA LEU A 304 5.19 25.07 9.29
C LEU A 304 5.26 25.02 7.76
N VAL A 305 6.48 24.97 7.23
CA VAL A 305 6.76 24.66 5.84
C VAL A 305 7.74 23.49 5.79
N VAL A 306 7.36 22.40 5.11
CA VAL A 306 8.17 21.18 5.00
C VAL A 306 8.62 21.00 3.55
N GLY A 307 9.92 21.04 3.33
CA GLY A 307 10.58 20.66 2.09
C GLY A 307 10.79 19.15 2.03
N LEU A 308 10.02 18.49 1.16
CA LEU A 308 10.10 17.07 0.88
C LEU A 308 11.09 16.79 -0.26
N PRO A 309 11.79 15.63 -0.23
CA PRO A 309 12.60 15.18 -1.35
C PRO A 309 11.84 15.17 -2.69
N GLY A 310 12.53 15.45 -3.80
CA GLY A 310 11.92 15.38 -5.15
C GLY A 310 11.63 13.94 -5.63
N TYR A 311 12.35 12.96 -5.11
CA TYR A 311 12.13 11.55 -5.47
C TYR A 311 10.86 10.99 -4.81
N PRO A 312 9.93 10.35 -5.56
CA PRO A 312 8.62 9.98 -5.03
C PRO A 312 8.63 9.04 -3.81
N SER A 313 9.47 7.99 -3.84
CA SER A 313 9.59 7.07 -2.71
C SER A 313 10.09 7.77 -1.45
N SER A 314 11.01 8.72 -1.62
CA SER A 314 11.60 9.48 -0.53
C SER A 314 10.58 10.48 0.03
N ALA A 315 9.84 11.17 -0.84
CA ALA A 315 8.80 12.11 -0.45
C ALA A 315 7.74 11.43 0.42
N LEU A 316 7.22 10.28 0.00
CA LEU A 316 6.18 9.56 0.75
C LEU A 316 6.71 8.93 2.06
N MET A 317 7.95 8.45 2.09
CA MET A 317 8.56 7.99 3.35
C MET A 317 8.67 9.13 4.35
N ILE A 318 9.22 10.27 3.92
CA ILE A 318 9.34 11.46 4.77
C ILE A 318 7.98 12.00 5.18
N PHE A 319 6.99 11.94 4.28
CA PHE A 319 5.62 12.27 4.61
C PHE A 319 5.11 11.41 5.78
N ASN A 320 5.32 10.09 5.73
CA ASN A 320 4.88 9.19 6.80
C ASN A 320 5.63 9.41 8.12
N ILE A 321 6.93 9.69 8.10
CA ILE A 321 7.73 9.83 9.33
C ILE A 321 7.75 11.25 9.93
N ILE A 322 7.44 12.30 9.15
CA ILE A 322 7.43 13.70 9.61
C ILE A 322 6.04 14.32 9.48
N VAL A 323 5.49 14.36 8.26
CA VAL A 323 4.27 15.14 7.98
C VAL A 323 3.02 14.53 8.61
N LYS A 324 2.83 13.21 8.51
CA LYS A 324 1.69 12.49 9.11
C LYS A 324 1.66 12.67 10.64
N PRO A 325 2.79 12.57 11.38
CA PRO A 325 2.86 12.96 12.79
C PRO A 325 2.51 14.42 13.09
N ILE A 326 2.89 15.37 12.21
CA ILE A 326 2.48 16.77 12.37
C ILE A 326 0.96 16.90 12.30
N LEU A 327 0.34 16.35 11.25
CA LEU A 327 -1.11 16.39 11.03
C LEU A 327 -1.88 15.70 12.15
N ALA A 328 -1.36 14.59 12.65
CA ALA A 328 -1.94 13.90 13.80
C ALA A 328 -1.92 14.80 15.04
N LYS A 329 -0.78 15.42 15.37
CA LYS A 329 -0.67 16.35 16.51
C LYS A 329 -1.58 17.58 16.36
N MET A 330 -1.74 18.13 15.16
CA MET A 330 -2.66 19.25 14.90
C MET A 330 -4.11 18.89 15.28
N GLN A 331 -4.50 17.64 15.06
CA GLN A 331 -5.85 17.12 15.37
C GLN A 331 -5.91 16.37 16.71
N CYS A 332 -4.83 16.38 17.50
CA CYS A 332 -4.69 15.61 18.73
C CYS A 332 -4.74 14.07 18.58
N LEU A 333 -4.62 13.54 17.37
CA LEU A 333 -4.58 12.11 17.13
C LEU A 333 -3.28 11.47 17.65
N SER A 334 -3.42 10.31 18.26
CA SER A 334 -2.31 9.38 18.49
C SER A 334 -2.18 8.46 17.27
N LEU A 335 -0.99 8.41 16.68
CA LEU A 335 -0.72 7.51 15.56
C LEU A 335 -0.44 6.10 16.07
N THR A 336 -1.30 5.16 15.74
CA THR A 336 -0.99 3.73 15.79
C THR A 336 -0.58 3.28 14.39
N GLN A 337 0.72 3.07 14.18
CA GLN A 337 1.20 2.50 12.93
C GLN A 337 1.14 0.97 13.05
N PRO A 338 0.39 0.26 12.20
CA PRO A 338 0.36 -1.19 12.22
C PRO A 338 1.74 -1.73 11.85
N VAL A 339 2.21 -2.66 12.67
CA VAL A 339 3.50 -3.33 12.50
C VAL A 339 3.24 -4.82 12.39
N ILE A 340 3.87 -5.45 11.40
CA ILE A 340 3.90 -6.90 11.28
C ILE A 340 5.33 -7.39 11.50
N ARG A 341 5.47 -8.48 12.24
CA ARG A 341 6.76 -9.13 12.46
C ARG A 341 7.01 -10.11 11.31
N ALA A 342 8.14 -9.96 10.62
CA ALA A 342 8.51 -10.80 9.48
C ALA A 342 9.99 -11.21 9.57
N GLN A 343 10.38 -12.27 8.88
CA GLN A 343 11.79 -12.64 8.72
C GLN A 343 12.34 -12.08 7.42
N MET A 344 13.57 -11.57 7.44
CA MET A 344 14.26 -11.14 6.23
C MET A 344 14.40 -12.31 5.25
N ALA A 345 13.97 -12.12 4.00
CA ALA A 345 14.06 -13.15 2.97
C ALA A 345 15.46 -13.27 2.36
N ILE A 346 16.21 -12.16 2.35
CA ILE A 346 17.60 -12.08 1.90
C ILE A 346 18.36 -11.05 2.73
N ARG A 347 19.70 -11.14 2.73
CA ARG A 347 20.58 -10.15 3.35
C ARG A 347 20.39 -8.77 2.71
N VAL A 348 20.39 -7.73 3.52
CA VAL A 348 20.26 -6.33 3.10
C VAL A 348 21.36 -5.47 3.70
N GLU A 349 21.98 -4.63 2.89
CA GLU A 349 22.94 -3.63 3.36
C GLU A 349 22.22 -2.43 3.98
N GLY A 350 22.71 -1.99 5.14
CA GLY A 350 22.29 -0.78 5.82
C GLY A 350 22.78 0.49 5.12
N ALA A 351 22.46 1.64 5.71
CA ALA A 351 22.70 2.93 5.08
C ALA A 351 23.99 3.66 5.52
N ARG A 352 24.93 2.92 6.15
CA ARG A 352 26.25 3.34 6.64
C ARG A 352 26.20 4.66 7.42
N GLY A 353 25.84 4.59 8.71
CA GLY A 353 25.76 5.76 9.60
C GLY A 353 24.46 6.57 9.50
N ARG A 354 23.46 6.05 8.78
CA ARG A 354 22.12 6.65 8.63
C ARG A 354 21.06 5.57 8.80
N ARG A 355 19.84 5.95 9.16
CA ARG A 355 18.73 5.00 9.26
C ARG A 355 18.25 4.61 7.88
N GLY A 356 18.33 3.32 7.54
CA GLY A 356 17.79 2.79 6.29
C GLY A 356 16.27 2.64 6.37
N LEU A 357 15.54 3.24 5.45
CA LEU A 357 14.11 3.04 5.27
C LEU A 357 13.93 2.23 3.99
N ASN A 358 13.76 0.92 4.14
CA ASN A 358 13.81 -0.01 3.01
C ASN A 358 12.40 -0.55 2.75
N PRO A 359 11.77 -0.26 1.60
CA PRO A 359 10.49 -0.83 1.24
C PRO A 359 10.60 -2.35 1.14
N VAL A 360 9.58 -3.04 1.64
CA VAL A 360 9.52 -4.49 1.59
C VAL A 360 8.18 -4.96 1.02
N SER A 361 8.27 -6.04 0.27
CA SER A 361 7.13 -6.86 -0.11
C SER A 361 7.03 -8.04 0.84
N LEU A 362 5.83 -8.29 1.38
CA LEU A 362 5.56 -9.41 2.27
C LEU A 362 5.09 -10.64 1.48
N VAL A 363 5.55 -11.80 1.92
CA VAL A 363 5.17 -13.12 1.40
C VAL A 363 4.81 -14.02 2.57
N GLU A 364 3.62 -14.58 2.52
CA GLU A 364 3.17 -15.56 3.50
C GLU A 364 3.64 -16.97 3.12
N THR A 365 4.35 -17.61 4.03
CA THR A 365 4.86 -18.98 3.87
C THR A 365 4.38 -19.86 5.02
N GLU A 366 4.57 -21.18 4.92
CA GLU A 366 4.24 -22.12 6.01
C GLU A 366 5.03 -21.86 7.31
N SER A 367 6.20 -21.21 7.20
CA SER A 367 7.06 -20.84 8.34
C SER A 367 6.78 -19.44 8.89
N GLY A 368 5.77 -18.75 8.33
CA GLY A 368 5.42 -17.37 8.67
C GLY A 368 5.73 -16.38 7.54
N VAL A 369 5.67 -15.09 7.88
CA VAL A 369 5.80 -13.99 6.92
C VAL A 369 7.28 -13.69 6.64
N LYS A 370 7.64 -13.65 5.36
CA LYS A 370 8.94 -13.23 4.85
C LYS A 370 8.88 -11.82 4.29
N ALA A 371 9.91 -11.02 4.54
CA ALA A 371 10.06 -9.66 4.01
C ALA A 371 11.12 -9.64 2.90
N TYR A 372 10.68 -9.36 1.68
CA TYR A 372 11.55 -9.17 0.52
C TYR A 372 11.85 -7.69 0.33
N PRO A 373 13.11 -7.26 0.47
CA PRO A 373 13.49 -5.88 0.18
C PRO A 373 13.24 -5.60 -1.31
N LEU A 374 12.55 -4.50 -1.59
CA LEU A 374 12.39 -4.03 -2.95
C LEU A 374 13.58 -3.14 -3.33
N PRO A 375 13.96 -3.09 -4.62
CA PRO A 375 15.05 -2.24 -5.07
C PRO A 375 14.83 -0.77 -4.64
N ALA A 376 15.74 -0.27 -3.81
CA ALA A 376 15.64 1.02 -3.15
C ALA A 376 16.09 2.21 -4.03
N GLU A 377 15.84 2.15 -5.34
CA GLU A 377 16.07 3.32 -6.19
C GLU A 377 15.03 4.38 -5.89
N SER A 378 15.50 5.49 -5.30
CA SER A 378 14.62 6.53 -4.77
C SER A 378 13.63 7.08 -5.81
N GLY A 379 13.98 7.06 -7.09
CA GLY A 379 13.13 7.54 -8.18
C GLY A 379 12.01 6.60 -8.63
N ALA A 380 11.97 5.34 -8.19
CA ALA A 380 10.97 4.38 -8.64
C ALA A 380 9.69 4.47 -7.78
N ILE A 381 8.59 4.96 -8.37
CA ILE A 381 7.28 4.97 -7.71
C ILE A 381 6.67 3.56 -7.59
N THR A 382 6.97 2.67 -8.54
CA THR A 382 6.50 1.28 -8.53
C THR A 382 6.99 0.50 -7.31
N THR A 383 8.18 0.83 -6.79
CA THR A 383 8.70 0.27 -5.54
C THR A 383 7.75 0.51 -4.36
N LEU A 384 7.09 1.68 -4.29
CA LEU A 384 6.09 1.93 -3.26
C LEU A 384 4.78 1.22 -3.53
N ALA A 385 4.33 1.21 -4.79
CA ALA A 385 3.07 0.56 -5.17
C ALA A 385 3.07 -0.94 -4.86
N TYR A 386 4.25 -1.58 -4.93
CA TYR A 386 4.43 -3.01 -4.63
C TYR A 386 4.84 -3.31 -3.18
N ALA A 387 5.07 -2.29 -2.36
CA ALA A 387 5.45 -2.46 -0.96
C ALA A 387 4.22 -2.48 -0.06
N GLU A 388 4.14 -3.47 0.83
CA GLU A 388 3.16 -3.42 1.94
C GLU A 388 3.63 -2.49 3.06
N GLY A 389 4.94 -2.24 3.13
CA GLY A 389 5.52 -1.43 4.18
C GLY A 389 7.02 -1.21 3.99
N TYR A 390 7.68 -0.78 5.04
CA TYR A 390 9.13 -0.62 5.08
C TYR A 390 9.70 -1.12 6.40
N ILE A 391 10.97 -1.54 6.35
CA ILE A 391 11.78 -1.85 7.52
C ILE A 391 12.71 -0.67 7.84
N GLU A 392 13.00 -0.51 9.12
CA GLU A 392 13.98 0.46 9.61
C GLU A 392 15.27 -0.27 9.96
N ILE A 393 16.36 0.05 9.27
CA ILE A 393 17.70 -0.43 9.57
C ILE A 393 18.41 0.64 10.41
N PRO A 394 18.76 0.37 11.68
CA PRO A 394 19.44 1.34 12.54
C PRO A 394 20.74 1.88 11.94
N GLU A 395 21.14 3.09 12.33
CA GLU A 395 22.30 3.81 11.78
C GLU A 395 23.62 3.05 11.98
N ASN A 396 23.71 2.28 13.06
CA ASN A 396 24.86 1.51 13.49
C ASN A 396 24.92 0.08 12.92
N ARG A 397 23.97 -0.31 12.04
CA ARG A 397 23.95 -1.63 11.43
C ARG A 397 24.39 -1.58 9.98
N GLU A 398 25.42 -2.37 9.66
CA GLU A 398 25.90 -2.53 8.29
C GLU A 398 25.05 -3.50 7.49
N PHE A 399 24.53 -4.55 8.12
CA PHE A 399 23.71 -5.56 7.46
C PHE A 399 22.58 -6.07 8.36
N LEU A 400 21.45 -6.39 7.71
CA LEU A 400 20.46 -7.32 8.23
C LEU A 400 20.66 -8.65 7.52
N GLU A 401 20.74 -9.73 8.29
CA GLU A 401 20.99 -11.06 7.73
C GLU A 401 19.70 -11.76 7.31
N GLU A 402 19.81 -12.71 6.40
CA GLU A 402 18.70 -13.59 6.02
C GLU A 402 18.17 -14.35 7.25
N GLY A 403 16.85 -14.47 7.37
CA GLY A 403 16.16 -15.13 8.48
C GLY A 403 16.00 -14.27 9.75
N GLU A 404 16.65 -13.11 9.82
CA GLU A 404 16.53 -12.22 10.97
C GLU A 404 15.11 -11.65 11.10
N TRP A 405 14.60 -11.60 12.33
CA TRP A 405 13.27 -11.03 12.61
C TRP A 405 13.31 -9.50 12.60
N VAL A 406 12.40 -8.91 11.84
CA VAL A 406 12.24 -7.46 11.69
C VAL A 406 10.81 -7.03 11.90
N ASN A 407 10.64 -5.76 12.28
CA ASN A 407 9.36 -5.09 12.35
C ASN A 407 9.13 -4.34 11.04
N VAL A 408 8.07 -4.71 10.31
CA VAL A 408 7.67 -4.05 9.07
C VAL A 408 6.55 -3.08 9.41
N ARG A 409 6.82 -1.80 9.19
CA ARG A 409 5.82 -0.73 9.34
C ARG A 409 4.99 -0.68 8.08
N LEU A 410 3.71 -1.02 8.19
CA LEU A 410 2.83 -1.10 7.02
C LEU A 410 2.45 0.30 6.51
N PHE A 411 2.29 0.41 5.19
CA PHE A 411 1.68 1.58 4.55
C PHE A 411 0.15 1.53 4.66
N THR A 412 -0.44 0.34 4.79
CA THR A 412 -1.88 0.14 4.94
C THR A 412 -2.26 -0.19 6.38
N HIS A 413 -3.56 -0.05 6.70
CA HIS A 413 -4.07 -0.37 8.05
C HIS A 413 -4.21 -1.88 8.30
N GLN A 414 -4.30 -2.67 7.24
CA GLN A 414 -4.46 -4.12 7.30
C GLN A 414 -3.55 -4.77 6.26
N TYR A 415 -2.85 -5.82 6.67
CA TYR A 415 -2.13 -6.71 5.77
C TYR A 415 -3.11 -7.74 5.21
N LYS A 416 -3.19 -7.84 3.88
CA LYS A 416 -3.96 -8.87 3.18
C LYS A 416 -2.98 -9.66 2.29
N PRO A 417 -2.60 -10.89 2.67
CA PRO A 417 -1.69 -11.69 1.87
C PRO A 417 -2.30 -12.05 0.53
N ALA A 418 -1.46 -12.13 -0.50
CA ALA A 418 -1.82 -12.69 -1.79
C ALA A 418 -1.95 -14.22 -1.66
N ASN A 419 -2.80 -14.83 -2.48
CA ASN A 419 -2.93 -16.29 -2.53
C ASN A 419 -2.18 -16.93 -3.72
N LEU A 420 -1.51 -16.13 -4.55
CA LEU A 420 -0.58 -16.60 -5.57
C LEU A 420 0.66 -15.69 -5.65
N TYR A 421 1.80 -16.18 -5.17
CA TYR A 421 3.08 -15.48 -5.26
C TYR A 421 3.89 -15.95 -6.47
N ILE A 422 4.07 -15.06 -7.44
CA ILE A 422 4.86 -15.30 -8.65
C ILE A 422 6.20 -14.57 -8.50
N MET A 423 7.30 -15.30 -8.41
CA MET A 423 8.61 -14.72 -8.08
C MET A 423 9.69 -15.11 -9.07
N GLY A 424 10.40 -14.15 -9.65
CA GLY A 424 11.49 -14.49 -10.57
C GLY A 424 11.82 -13.38 -11.54
N SER A 425 12.04 -13.74 -12.79
CA SER A 425 12.38 -12.76 -13.83
C SER A 425 11.14 -12.05 -14.36
N HIS A 426 11.27 -10.76 -14.60
CA HIS A 426 10.21 -9.95 -15.20
C HIS A 426 9.94 -10.39 -16.65
N ASP A 427 8.66 -10.54 -17.01
CA ASP A 427 8.24 -10.77 -18.39
C ASP A 427 6.89 -10.10 -18.69
N VAL A 428 6.78 -9.49 -19.87
CA VAL A 428 5.59 -8.70 -20.25
C VAL A 428 4.35 -9.58 -20.37
N ALA A 429 4.50 -10.81 -20.88
CA ALA A 429 3.36 -11.67 -21.13
C ALA A 429 2.71 -12.19 -19.84
N LEU A 430 3.45 -12.22 -18.73
CA LEU A 430 2.90 -12.57 -17.42
C LEU A 430 1.79 -11.59 -17.02
N ASP A 431 2.08 -10.29 -17.09
CA ASP A 431 1.15 -9.24 -16.69
C ASP A 431 0.07 -8.97 -17.74
N SER A 432 0.39 -9.05 -19.04
CA SER A 432 -0.56 -8.69 -20.10
C SER A 432 -1.45 -9.86 -20.58
N SER A 433 -1.00 -11.11 -20.44
CA SER A 433 -1.67 -12.26 -21.05
C SER A 433 -2.08 -13.33 -20.06
N LEU A 434 -1.33 -13.56 -18.98
CA LEU A 434 -1.61 -14.65 -18.04
C LEU A 434 -2.42 -14.20 -16.82
N ILE A 435 -1.93 -13.23 -16.06
CA ILE A 435 -2.59 -12.72 -14.84
C ILE A 435 -4.03 -12.24 -15.10
N PRO A 436 -4.34 -11.52 -16.20
CA PRO A 436 -5.70 -11.06 -16.47
C PRO A 436 -6.72 -12.17 -16.75
N LEU A 437 -6.29 -13.42 -16.89
CA LEU A 437 -7.15 -14.60 -17.08
C LEU A 437 -7.34 -15.39 -15.78
N LEU A 438 -6.69 -15.00 -14.68
CA LEU A 438 -6.92 -15.61 -13.38
C LEU A 438 -8.30 -15.17 -12.84
N PRO A 439 -9.07 -16.07 -12.20
CA PRO A 439 -10.34 -15.72 -11.57
C PRO A 439 -10.19 -14.68 -10.45
N ASP A 440 -11.24 -13.89 -10.19
CA ASP A 440 -11.24 -12.78 -9.22
C ASP A 440 -10.87 -13.16 -7.78
N TRP A 441 -11.08 -14.42 -7.39
CA TRP A 441 -10.68 -14.90 -6.06
C TRP A 441 -9.17 -15.10 -5.94
N ILE A 442 -8.43 -15.16 -7.06
CA ILE A 442 -6.96 -15.24 -7.07
C ILE A 442 -6.39 -13.83 -7.01
N THR A 443 -5.66 -13.56 -5.94
CA THR A 443 -4.86 -12.35 -5.78
C THR A 443 -3.42 -12.71 -6.09
N ALA A 444 -3.00 -12.40 -7.32
CA ALA A 444 -1.63 -12.64 -7.76
C ALA A 444 -0.71 -11.50 -7.35
N LYS A 445 0.50 -11.85 -6.88
CA LYS A 445 1.54 -10.89 -6.54
C LYS A 445 2.85 -11.27 -7.23
N VAL A 446 3.36 -10.35 -8.04
CA VAL A 446 4.61 -10.53 -8.79
C VAL A 446 5.76 -9.85 -8.06
N ILE A 447 6.82 -10.62 -7.75
CA ILE A 447 8.04 -10.11 -7.10
C ILE A 447 9.24 -10.39 -8.00
N ASN A 448 9.79 -9.33 -8.59
CA ASN A 448 10.87 -9.42 -9.57
C ASN A 448 12.25 -9.46 -8.90
N ILE A 449 12.76 -10.66 -8.64
CA ILE A 449 14.07 -10.94 -8.02
C ILE A 449 15.09 -11.58 -8.98
N GLY A 450 14.71 -11.82 -10.23
CA GLY A 450 15.53 -12.47 -11.25
C GLY A 450 15.41 -14.00 -11.25
N SER A 451 15.83 -14.65 -12.34
CA SER A 451 15.57 -16.07 -12.58
C SER A 451 16.20 -17.00 -11.53
N LEU A 452 17.47 -16.79 -11.18
CA LEU A 452 18.17 -17.67 -10.24
C LEU A 452 17.62 -17.56 -8.82
N GLU A 453 17.36 -16.33 -8.36
CA GLU A 453 16.77 -16.11 -7.04
C GLU A 453 15.29 -16.54 -7.01
N GLY A 454 14.57 -16.40 -8.12
CA GLY A 454 13.22 -16.98 -8.28
C GLY A 454 13.22 -18.50 -8.12
N LEU A 455 14.14 -19.21 -8.79
CA LEU A 455 14.31 -20.65 -8.63
C LEU A 455 14.60 -21.03 -7.17
N LYS A 456 15.52 -20.30 -6.51
CA LYS A 456 15.83 -20.52 -5.08
C LYS A 456 14.63 -20.26 -4.17
N ALA A 457 13.84 -19.21 -4.44
CA ALA A 457 12.62 -18.92 -3.69
C ALA A 457 11.57 -20.02 -3.85
N ALA A 458 11.41 -20.59 -5.06
CA ALA A 458 10.56 -21.76 -5.27
C ALA A 458 11.09 -23.00 -4.53
N ILE A 459 12.41 -23.23 -4.53
CA ILE A 459 13.04 -24.33 -3.79
C ILE A 459 12.79 -24.23 -2.28
N ARG A 460 12.75 -23.00 -1.73
CA ARG A 460 12.42 -22.73 -0.32
C ARG A 460 10.91 -22.73 -0.02
N GLY A 461 10.06 -22.87 -1.04
CA GLY A 461 8.60 -22.83 -0.90
C GLY A 461 8.03 -21.42 -0.62
N GLU A 462 8.82 -20.38 -0.89
CA GLU A 462 8.41 -18.98 -0.72
C GLU A 462 7.63 -18.47 -1.93
N ALA A 463 8.05 -18.86 -3.13
CA ALA A 463 7.30 -18.63 -4.36
C ALA A 463 6.29 -19.77 -4.56
N ASP A 464 5.06 -19.44 -4.95
CA ASP A 464 4.13 -20.46 -5.45
C ASP A 464 4.48 -20.89 -6.88
N VAL A 465 4.96 -19.93 -7.67
CA VAL A 465 5.45 -20.14 -9.04
C VAL A 465 6.66 -19.23 -9.27
N ALA A 466 7.70 -19.73 -9.94
CA ALA A 466 8.85 -18.92 -10.31
C ALA A 466 9.12 -18.89 -11.82
N GLY A 467 8.97 -17.72 -12.44
CA GLY A 467 9.29 -17.51 -13.85
C GLY A 467 10.80 -17.41 -14.10
N ILE A 468 11.34 -18.31 -14.92
CA ILE A 468 12.78 -18.48 -15.13
C ILE A 468 13.15 -18.64 -16.61
N HIS A 469 14.35 -18.15 -16.96
CA HIS A 469 14.97 -18.30 -18.28
C HIS A 469 16.50 -18.43 -18.11
N LEU A 470 16.92 -19.37 -17.28
CA LEU A 470 18.33 -19.68 -17.04
C LEU A 470 18.89 -20.48 -18.20
N ILE A 471 20.08 -20.16 -18.68
CA ILE A 471 20.75 -20.87 -19.78
C ILE A 471 22.08 -21.45 -19.29
N ASP A 472 22.32 -22.72 -19.59
CA ASP A 472 23.60 -23.36 -19.34
C ASP A 472 24.57 -22.99 -20.46
N GLU A 473 25.73 -22.42 -20.12
CA GLU A 473 26.66 -21.88 -21.12
C GLU A 473 27.32 -22.98 -21.96
N GLU A 474 27.45 -24.20 -21.42
CA GLU A 474 28.15 -25.31 -22.07
C GLU A 474 27.21 -26.06 -23.01
N THR A 475 25.98 -26.35 -22.57
CA THR A 475 25.01 -27.13 -23.36
C THR A 475 24.08 -26.26 -24.20
N GLY A 476 23.86 -25.00 -23.80
CA GLY A 476 22.85 -24.12 -24.40
C GLY A 476 21.41 -24.47 -24.02
N GLU A 477 21.19 -25.45 -23.13
CA GLU A 477 19.88 -25.83 -22.66
C GLU A 477 19.32 -24.82 -21.65
N TYR A 478 18.02 -24.56 -21.75
CA TYR A 478 17.32 -23.64 -20.85
C TYR A 478 16.68 -24.38 -19.68
N ASN A 479 16.81 -23.80 -18.49
CA ASN A 479 16.12 -24.12 -17.23
C ASN A 479 16.37 -25.52 -16.65
N GLU A 480 16.28 -26.58 -17.44
CA GLU A 480 16.40 -27.97 -16.99
C GLU A 480 17.73 -28.26 -16.26
N PRO A 481 18.92 -27.84 -16.75
CA PRO A 481 20.17 -28.09 -16.03
C PRO A 481 20.20 -27.46 -14.64
N PHE A 482 19.61 -26.27 -14.48
CA PHE A 482 19.55 -25.57 -13.20
C PHE A 482 18.56 -26.22 -12.24
N VAL A 483 17.41 -26.67 -12.74
CA VAL A 483 16.43 -27.39 -11.92
C VAL A 483 16.99 -28.73 -11.45
N ARG A 484 17.66 -29.50 -12.32
CA ARG A 484 18.34 -30.74 -11.91
C ARG A 484 19.44 -30.47 -10.89
N LYS A 485 20.25 -29.43 -11.09
CA LYS A 485 21.38 -29.10 -10.20
C LYS A 485 20.95 -28.58 -8.83
N TYR A 486 19.92 -27.74 -8.76
CA TYR A 486 19.57 -27.00 -7.54
C TYR A 486 18.21 -27.39 -6.93
N GLY A 487 17.26 -27.85 -7.75
CA GLY A 487 15.85 -28.01 -7.39
C GLY A 487 15.32 -29.44 -7.47
N GLU A 488 16.18 -30.43 -7.75
CA GLU A 488 15.79 -31.83 -7.85
C GLU A 488 15.07 -32.30 -6.56
N GLY A 489 13.92 -32.96 -6.74
CA GLY A 489 13.07 -33.42 -5.64
C GLY A 489 12.37 -32.32 -4.84
N LYS A 490 12.45 -31.05 -5.25
CA LYS A 490 11.82 -29.90 -4.55
C LYS A 490 10.90 -29.07 -5.43
N VAL A 491 11.24 -28.92 -6.70
CA VAL A 491 10.42 -28.18 -7.69
C VAL A 491 10.17 -29.04 -8.93
N ARG A 492 9.11 -28.71 -9.66
CA ARG A 492 8.79 -29.20 -11.00
C ARG A 492 8.91 -28.07 -11.99
N LEU A 493 9.38 -28.37 -13.19
CA LEU A 493 9.41 -27.38 -14.27
C LEU A 493 8.16 -27.51 -15.13
N VAL A 494 7.41 -26.42 -15.28
CA VAL A 494 6.25 -26.30 -16.16
C VAL A 494 6.66 -25.50 -17.38
N ALA A 495 6.42 -26.04 -18.56
CA ALA A 495 6.72 -25.39 -19.82
C ALA A 495 5.92 -24.09 -19.96
N GLY A 496 6.62 -22.99 -20.19
CA GLY A 496 5.99 -21.71 -20.48
C GLY A 496 5.94 -21.47 -21.98
N TYR A 497 6.65 -20.45 -22.44
CA TYR A 497 6.57 -19.93 -23.79
C TYR A 497 7.93 -19.42 -24.26
N MET A 498 8.01 -19.02 -25.53
CA MET A 498 9.22 -18.43 -26.09
C MET A 498 9.06 -16.96 -26.40
N ARG A 499 10.16 -16.23 -26.26
CA ARG A 499 10.27 -14.83 -26.69
C ARG A 499 11.46 -14.64 -27.63
N GLU A 500 11.27 -13.83 -28.66
CA GLU A 500 12.25 -13.60 -29.72
C GLU A 500 13.24 -12.52 -29.31
N GLN A 501 14.52 -12.87 -29.31
CA GLN A 501 15.64 -11.99 -29.06
C GLN A 501 16.31 -11.58 -30.37
N GLY A 502 16.78 -10.34 -30.42
CA GLY A 502 17.37 -9.78 -31.63
C GLY A 502 18.01 -8.41 -31.44
N ILE A 503 18.55 -7.89 -32.54
CA ILE A 503 19.18 -6.58 -32.60
C ILE A 503 18.09 -5.53 -32.79
N ILE A 504 17.96 -4.63 -31.84
CA ILE A 504 17.11 -3.44 -31.92
C ILE A 504 17.91 -2.33 -32.61
N LEU A 505 17.28 -1.64 -33.58
CA LEU A 505 17.91 -0.64 -34.43
C LEU A 505 17.04 0.61 -34.59
N PRO A 506 17.64 1.79 -34.89
CA PRO A 506 16.88 2.96 -35.30
C PRO A 506 15.99 2.64 -36.51
N LYS A 507 14.80 3.23 -36.54
CA LYS A 507 13.85 3.07 -37.65
C LYS A 507 14.50 3.41 -39.00
N GLY A 508 14.29 2.56 -39.99
CA GLY A 508 14.87 2.67 -41.33
C GLY A 508 16.32 2.17 -41.43
N ASN A 509 16.87 1.59 -40.36
CA ASN A 509 18.20 0.97 -40.31
C ASN A 509 19.29 1.80 -41.05
N PRO A 510 19.61 3.02 -40.58
CA PRO A 510 20.44 3.98 -41.31
C PRO A 510 21.90 3.52 -41.53
N ARG A 511 22.35 2.51 -40.78
CA ARG A 511 23.70 1.93 -40.87
C ARG A 511 23.74 0.67 -41.75
N GLY A 512 22.61 0.23 -42.33
CA GLY A 512 22.54 -0.92 -43.22
C GLY A 512 22.90 -2.25 -42.54
N ILE A 513 22.53 -2.40 -41.27
CA ILE A 513 22.87 -3.56 -40.45
C ILE A 513 22.02 -4.76 -40.90
N SER A 514 22.64 -5.91 -41.09
CA SER A 514 21.97 -7.13 -41.54
C SER A 514 22.26 -8.34 -40.64
N SER A 515 23.36 -8.30 -39.89
CA SER A 515 23.75 -9.37 -38.98
C SER A 515 24.39 -8.85 -37.68
N PHE A 516 24.66 -9.76 -36.75
CA PHE A 516 25.38 -9.44 -35.51
C PHE A 516 26.80 -8.93 -35.77
N GLU A 517 27.48 -9.50 -36.76
CA GLU A 517 28.85 -9.14 -37.12
C GLU A 517 28.99 -7.68 -37.58
N ASP A 518 27.92 -7.10 -38.13
CA ASP A 518 27.89 -5.67 -38.51
C ASP A 518 28.08 -4.73 -37.32
N LEU A 519 27.62 -5.12 -36.12
CA LEU A 519 27.82 -4.34 -34.90
C LEU A 519 29.31 -4.13 -34.60
N ILE A 520 30.10 -5.17 -34.87
CA ILE A 520 31.54 -5.23 -34.62
C ILE A 520 32.28 -4.54 -35.77
N ARG A 521 31.98 -4.93 -37.02
CA ARG A 521 32.65 -4.43 -38.23
C ARG A 521 32.48 -2.92 -38.40
N LEU A 522 31.27 -2.41 -38.14
CA LEU A 522 30.95 -0.98 -38.26
C LEU A 522 31.26 -0.18 -36.99
N LYS A 523 31.79 -0.83 -35.94
CA LYS A 523 32.14 -0.23 -34.63
C LYS A 523 31.01 0.61 -34.04
N LEU A 524 29.80 0.06 -34.05
CA LEU A 524 28.62 0.79 -33.59
C LEU A 524 28.65 1.01 -32.08
N ARG A 525 28.13 2.16 -31.64
CA ARG A 525 27.86 2.38 -30.21
C ARG A 525 26.67 1.55 -29.78
N ILE A 526 26.89 0.55 -28.95
CA ILE A 526 25.83 -0.32 -28.47
C ILE A 526 25.38 0.03 -27.05
N VAL A 527 24.23 -0.51 -26.68
CA VAL A 527 23.80 -0.68 -25.29
C VAL A 527 23.51 -2.15 -25.06
N ASN A 528 23.95 -2.69 -23.92
CA ASN A 528 23.84 -4.10 -23.59
C ASN A 528 22.84 -4.33 -22.44
N ARG A 529 22.40 -5.57 -22.23
CA ARG A 529 21.65 -5.95 -21.01
C ARG A 529 22.63 -6.20 -19.86
N ASN A 530 22.13 -6.14 -18.62
CA ASN A 530 22.92 -6.44 -17.44
C ASN A 530 23.51 -7.85 -17.48
N LYS A 531 24.70 -8.04 -16.90
CA LYS A 531 25.30 -9.38 -16.72
C LYS A 531 24.32 -10.33 -16.03
N GLY A 532 24.35 -11.59 -16.45
CA GLY A 532 23.45 -12.65 -15.98
C GLY A 532 22.07 -12.67 -16.65
N ALA A 533 21.71 -11.69 -17.50
CA ALA A 533 20.51 -11.80 -18.32
C ALA A 533 20.75 -12.73 -19.52
N GLY A 534 19.77 -13.56 -19.90
CA GLY A 534 19.90 -14.45 -21.06
C GLY A 534 20.20 -13.72 -22.37
N THR A 535 19.70 -12.49 -22.54
CA THR A 535 20.05 -11.63 -23.68
C THR A 535 21.52 -11.16 -23.66
N ARG A 536 22.08 -10.92 -22.48
CA ARG A 536 23.51 -10.60 -22.33
C ARG A 536 24.36 -11.82 -22.67
N PHE A 537 23.93 -13.00 -22.21
CA PHE A 537 24.56 -14.25 -22.59
C PHE A 537 24.54 -14.47 -24.11
N LEU A 538 23.40 -14.25 -24.79
CA LEU A 538 23.32 -14.36 -26.25
C LEU A 538 24.33 -13.44 -26.94
N PHE A 539 24.41 -12.18 -26.51
CA PHE A 539 25.40 -11.23 -27.04
C PHE A 539 26.83 -11.75 -26.84
N ASP A 540 27.18 -12.13 -25.62
CA ASP A 540 28.53 -12.56 -25.27
C ASP A 540 28.89 -13.89 -25.98
N LYS A 541 27.93 -14.80 -26.18
CA LYS A 541 28.10 -16.04 -26.96
C LYS A 541 28.41 -15.74 -28.43
N LEU A 542 27.58 -14.94 -29.10
CA LEU A 542 27.81 -14.56 -30.49
C LEU A 542 29.14 -13.81 -30.66
N LEU A 543 29.52 -13.01 -29.65
CA LEU A 543 30.80 -12.32 -29.63
C LEU A 543 31.98 -13.30 -29.48
N LYS A 544 31.89 -14.30 -28.58
CA LYS A 544 32.90 -15.36 -28.43
C LYS A 544 33.05 -16.19 -29.72
N GLU A 545 31.94 -16.56 -30.36
CA GLU A 545 31.94 -17.28 -31.64
C GLU A 545 32.58 -16.46 -32.77
N TYR A 546 32.34 -15.15 -32.81
CA TYR A 546 33.02 -14.25 -33.75
C TYR A 546 34.52 -14.15 -33.43
N ALA A 547 34.88 -14.00 -32.16
CA ALA A 547 36.27 -13.89 -31.72
C ALA A 547 37.08 -15.14 -32.11
N LEU A 548 36.51 -16.33 -31.87
CA LEU A 548 37.11 -17.62 -32.25
C LEU A 548 37.31 -17.72 -33.77
N ARG A 549 36.30 -17.34 -34.57
CA ARG A 549 36.38 -17.36 -36.04
C ARG A 549 37.44 -16.40 -36.61
N ASN A 550 37.75 -15.32 -35.89
CA ASN A 550 38.67 -14.28 -36.35
C ASN A 550 40.03 -14.29 -35.64
N GLY A 551 40.30 -15.29 -34.79
CA GLY A 551 41.58 -15.44 -34.09
C GLY A 551 41.92 -14.29 -33.13
N VAL A 552 40.91 -13.61 -32.57
CA VAL A 552 41.07 -12.53 -31.59
C VAL A 552 40.55 -12.96 -30.22
N SER A 553 41.09 -12.39 -29.14
CA SER A 553 40.55 -12.69 -27.80
C SER A 553 39.20 -12.01 -27.58
N PHE A 554 38.34 -12.64 -26.77
CA PHE A 554 37.05 -12.07 -26.39
C PHE A 554 37.22 -10.74 -25.64
N GLU A 555 38.22 -10.65 -24.76
CA GLU A 555 38.49 -9.47 -23.95
C GLU A 555 38.92 -8.26 -24.78
N GLU A 556 39.78 -8.47 -25.79
CA GLU A 556 40.18 -7.41 -26.72
C GLU A 556 39.00 -6.94 -27.55
N LEU A 557 38.19 -7.88 -28.04
CA LEU A 557 37.04 -7.56 -28.87
C LEU A 557 35.96 -6.80 -28.08
N ALA A 558 35.64 -7.26 -26.86
CA ALA A 558 34.71 -6.60 -25.95
C ALA A 558 35.14 -5.16 -25.64
N LYS A 559 36.44 -4.92 -25.39
CA LYS A 559 36.98 -3.56 -25.18
C LYS A 559 36.89 -2.69 -26.42
N SER A 560 36.97 -3.28 -27.61
CA SER A 560 36.93 -2.56 -28.89
C SER A 560 35.53 -2.07 -29.28
N ILE A 561 34.47 -2.67 -28.73
CA ILE A 561 33.07 -2.34 -29.04
C ILE A 561 32.63 -1.14 -28.19
N PRO A 562 32.32 0.01 -28.81
CA PRO A 562 31.85 1.17 -28.07
C PRO A 562 30.53 0.87 -27.35
N GLY A 563 30.47 1.08 -26.03
CA GLY A 563 29.27 0.84 -25.23
C GLY A 563 29.05 -0.61 -24.79
N TYR A 564 30.00 -1.53 -24.99
CA TYR A 564 29.89 -2.92 -24.51
C TYR A 564 29.59 -3.04 -23.00
N TYR A 565 30.16 -2.14 -22.19
CA TYR A 565 29.95 -2.07 -20.73
C TYR A 565 28.77 -1.17 -20.33
N HIS A 566 28.06 -0.57 -21.28
CA HIS A 566 26.87 0.21 -21.00
C HIS A 566 25.69 -0.75 -20.82
N GLU A 567 25.30 -0.99 -19.58
CA GLU A 567 24.27 -1.96 -19.23
C GLU A 567 22.92 -1.28 -18.96
N ALA A 568 21.87 -1.81 -19.58
CA ALA A 568 20.48 -1.46 -19.35
C ALA A 568 19.77 -2.59 -18.60
N ARG A 569 18.93 -2.23 -17.63
CA ARG A 569 18.21 -3.17 -16.75
C ARG A 569 16.94 -3.77 -17.32
N THR A 570 16.37 -3.16 -18.36
CA THR A 570 15.16 -3.65 -19.03
C THR A 570 15.35 -3.63 -20.54
N HIS A 571 14.54 -4.42 -21.25
CA HIS A 571 14.55 -4.42 -22.72
C HIS A 571 14.08 -3.08 -23.30
N THR A 572 13.11 -2.42 -22.66
CA THR A 572 12.67 -1.09 -23.06
C THR A 572 13.71 0.00 -22.79
N ALA A 573 14.60 -0.17 -21.81
CA ALA A 573 15.72 0.75 -21.59
C ALA A 573 16.78 0.66 -22.71
N VAL A 574 16.98 -0.53 -23.30
CA VAL A 574 17.78 -0.72 -24.53
C VAL A 574 17.12 0.04 -25.68
N ALA A 575 15.83 -0.22 -25.93
CA ALA A 575 15.06 0.46 -26.99
C ALA A 575 15.06 1.99 -26.83
N ALA A 576 14.85 2.50 -25.61
CA ALA A 576 14.88 3.92 -25.31
C ALA A 576 16.24 4.56 -25.60
N ALA A 577 17.35 3.88 -25.28
CA ALA A 577 18.69 4.38 -25.58
C ALA A 577 18.91 4.53 -27.09
N ILE A 578 18.35 3.63 -27.89
CA ILE A 578 18.44 3.68 -29.36
C ILE A 578 17.54 4.78 -29.91
N ALA A 579 16.28 4.86 -29.46
CA ALA A 579 15.33 5.90 -29.87
C ALA A 579 15.83 7.31 -29.54
N GLN A 580 16.58 7.47 -28.44
CA GLN A 580 17.19 8.74 -28.01
C GLN A 580 18.55 9.02 -28.68
N GLY A 581 19.04 8.14 -29.55
CA GLY A 581 20.35 8.30 -30.21
C GLY A 581 21.56 8.13 -29.29
N ARG A 582 21.37 7.61 -28.06
CA ARG A 582 22.46 7.28 -27.13
C ARG A 582 23.20 6.00 -27.54
N ALA A 583 22.53 5.13 -28.28
CA ALA A 583 23.09 3.93 -28.90
C ALA A 583 22.59 3.81 -30.35
N GLU A 584 23.38 3.16 -31.20
CA GLU A 584 23.07 2.84 -32.59
C GLU A 584 22.49 1.43 -32.74
N ALA A 585 22.71 0.55 -31.75
CA ALA A 585 22.14 -0.79 -31.70
C ALA A 585 22.14 -1.34 -30.27
N GLY A 586 21.41 -2.42 -30.04
CA GLY A 586 21.46 -3.16 -28.78
C GLY A 586 20.66 -4.45 -28.89
N VAL A 587 20.98 -5.46 -28.07
CA VAL A 587 20.24 -6.72 -28.10
C VAL A 587 19.11 -6.69 -27.07
N GLY A 588 17.90 -7.03 -27.51
CA GLY A 588 16.68 -7.02 -26.72
C GLY A 588 15.62 -7.95 -27.30
N ILE A 589 14.36 -7.78 -26.88
CA ILE A 589 13.21 -8.57 -27.39
C ILE A 589 12.43 -7.77 -28.43
N ARG A 590 11.79 -8.45 -29.39
CA ARG A 590 10.99 -7.80 -30.45
C ARG A 590 9.94 -6.85 -29.90
N ALA A 591 9.18 -7.29 -28.90
CA ALA A 591 8.14 -6.48 -28.27
C ALA A 591 8.65 -5.09 -27.83
N ALA A 592 9.88 -5.01 -27.29
CA ALA A 592 10.46 -3.74 -26.85
C ALA A 592 10.85 -2.82 -28.02
N ALA A 593 11.28 -3.39 -29.15
CA ALA A 593 11.57 -2.61 -30.36
C ALA A 593 10.27 -2.01 -30.94
N GLU A 594 9.22 -2.82 -31.07
CA GLU A 594 7.95 -2.38 -31.64
C GLU A 594 7.25 -1.32 -30.78
N MET A 595 7.31 -1.43 -29.44
CA MET A 595 6.81 -0.39 -28.53
C MET A 595 7.42 1.00 -28.78
N TYR A 596 8.66 1.06 -29.27
CA TYR A 596 9.35 2.30 -29.61
C TYR A 596 9.32 2.61 -31.12
N GLY A 597 8.63 1.80 -31.93
CA GLY A 597 8.60 1.94 -33.38
C GLY A 597 9.98 1.78 -34.04
N LEU A 598 10.85 0.95 -33.44
CA LEU A 598 12.21 0.67 -33.87
C LEU A 598 12.28 -0.57 -34.76
N ASP A 599 13.34 -0.67 -35.56
CA ASP A 599 13.57 -1.84 -36.40
C ASP A 599 14.19 -2.98 -35.57
N PHE A 600 14.01 -4.21 -36.03
CA PHE A 600 14.43 -5.41 -35.31
C PHE A 600 14.97 -6.49 -36.25
N ILE A 601 16.14 -7.04 -35.94
CA ILE A 601 16.74 -8.18 -36.63
C ILE A 601 16.73 -9.41 -35.71
N PRO A 602 16.01 -10.48 -36.06
CA PRO A 602 15.99 -11.72 -35.27
C PRO A 602 17.36 -12.35 -35.07
N LEU A 603 17.64 -12.85 -33.87
CA LEU A 603 18.83 -13.64 -33.58
C LEU A 603 18.51 -15.03 -33.02
N ALA A 604 17.63 -15.12 -32.02
CA ALA A 604 17.32 -16.39 -31.37
C ALA A 604 15.98 -16.36 -30.66
N TRP A 605 15.47 -17.54 -30.32
CA TRP A 605 14.34 -17.69 -29.40
C TRP A 605 14.85 -18.05 -28.01
N GLU A 606 14.36 -17.35 -27.00
CA GLU A 606 14.64 -17.62 -25.59
C GLU A 606 13.43 -18.32 -24.94
N ARG A 607 13.68 -19.37 -24.17
CA ARG A 607 12.65 -20.11 -23.46
C ARG A 607 12.41 -19.52 -22.07
N TYR A 608 11.15 -19.29 -21.72
CA TYR A 608 10.71 -18.81 -20.43
C TYR A 608 9.75 -19.83 -19.83
N ASP A 609 10.15 -20.48 -18.73
CA ASP A 609 9.40 -21.55 -18.07
C ASP A 609 9.10 -21.20 -16.61
N PHE A 610 8.33 -22.05 -15.94
CA PHE A 610 7.90 -21.83 -14.57
C PHE A 610 8.36 -22.97 -13.65
N ALA A 611 9.18 -22.67 -12.65
CA ALA A 611 9.52 -23.61 -11.59
C ALA A 611 8.44 -23.53 -10.48
N VAL A 612 7.81 -24.67 -10.18
CA VAL A 612 6.71 -24.77 -9.21
C VAL A 612 7.14 -25.70 -8.07
N PRO A 613 7.07 -25.28 -6.79
CA PRO A 613 7.41 -26.15 -5.67
C PRO A 613 6.46 -27.34 -5.59
N LEU A 614 7.00 -28.52 -5.29
CA LEU A 614 6.20 -29.74 -5.12
C LEU A 614 5.15 -29.59 -4.03
N SER A 615 5.49 -28.89 -2.94
CA SER A 615 4.56 -28.60 -1.83
C SER A 615 3.40 -27.69 -2.22
N LYS A 616 3.48 -26.95 -3.33
CA LYS A 616 2.46 -25.99 -3.78
C LYS A 616 1.63 -26.49 -4.97
N LEU A 617 1.95 -27.65 -5.55
CA LEU A 617 1.22 -28.20 -6.70
C LEU A 617 -0.27 -28.47 -6.42
N SER A 618 -0.63 -28.78 -5.17
CA SER A 618 -2.01 -28.99 -4.76
C SER A 618 -2.77 -27.70 -4.45
N LYS A 619 -2.09 -26.55 -4.36
CA LYS A 619 -2.71 -25.25 -4.09
C LYS A 619 -3.61 -24.86 -5.25
N ASP A 620 -4.86 -24.52 -4.98
CA ASP A 620 -5.86 -24.24 -6.02
C ASP A 620 -5.40 -23.11 -6.95
N SER A 621 -4.80 -22.05 -6.41
CA SER A 621 -4.32 -20.93 -7.22
C SER A 621 -3.19 -21.33 -8.19
N VAL A 622 -2.32 -22.27 -7.79
CA VAL A 622 -1.25 -22.82 -8.65
C VAL A 622 -1.83 -23.74 -9.72
N ARG A 623 -2.81 -24.57 -9.37
CA ARG A 623 -3.50 -25.43 -10.35
C ARG A 623 -4.20 -24.62 -11.42
N VAL A 624 -4.88 -23.54 -11.02
CA VAL A 624 -5.52 -22.60 -11.94
C VAL A 624 -4.48 -21.90 -12.81
N PHE A 625 -3.39 -21.40 -12.23
CA PHE A 625 -2.29 -20.80 -12.99
C PHE A 625 -1.77 -21.73 -14.10
N ILE A 626 -1.51 -22.99 -13.77
CA ILE A 626 -1.05 -23.99 -14.73
C ILE A 626 -2.13 -24.30 -15.78
N SER A 627 -3.42 -24.36 -15.39
CA SER A 627 -4.50 -24.57 -16.36
C SER A 627 -4.66 -23.41 -17.34
N VAL A 628 -4.46 -22.16 -16.89
CA VAL A 628 -4.54 -20.98 -17.76
C VAL A 628 -3.42 -21.00 -18.81
N LEU A 629 -2.22 -21.51 -18.47
CA LEU A 629 -1.16 -21.70 -19.49
C LEU A 629 -1.61 -22.59 -20.65
N LYS A 630 -2.53 -23.53 -20.42
CA LYS A 630 -3.06 -24.43 -21.45
C LYS A 630 -4.24 -23.84 -22.22
N ASP A 631 -4.83 -22.76 -21.71
CA ASP A 631 -6.05 -22.16 -22.24
C ASP A 631 -5.83 -21.52 -23.62
N GLU A 632 -6.77 -21.71 -24.54
CA GLU A 632 -6.71 -21.14 -25.89
C GLU A 632 -6.75 -19.61 -25.86
N GLU A 633 -7.44 -19.03 -24.87
CA GLU A 633 -7.46 -17.58 -24.70
C GLU A 633 -6.08 -17.03 -24.33
N PHE A 634 -5.35 -17.72 -23.45
CA PHE A 634 -3.98 -17.36 -23.12
C PHE A 634 -3.09 -17.44 -24.36
N LYS A 635 -3.18 -18.53 -25.13
CA LYS A 635 -2.39 -18.71 -26.36
C LYS A 635 -2.66 -17.58 -27.36
N ARG A 636 -3.93 -17.21 -27.56
CA ARG A 636 -4.35 -16.10 -28.43
C ARG A 636 -3.77 -14.76 -27.98
N ARG A 637 -3.87 -14.44 -26.68
CA ARG A 637 -3.30 -13.21 -26.11
C ARG A 637 -1.79 -13.17 -26.20
N LEU A 638 -1.12 -14.28 -25.92
CA LEU A 638 0.33 -14.39 -26.04
C LEU A 638 0.81 -14.14 -27.47
N SER A 639 0.16 -14.76 -28.46
CA SER A 639 0.48 -14.57 -29.88
C SER A 639 0.17 -13.17 -30.40
N SER A 640 -0.66 -12.39 -29.70
CA SER A 640 -0.88 -10.98 -30.05
C SER A 640 0.29 -10.08 -29.67
N ILE A 641 1.21 -10.56 -28.81
CA ILE A 641 2.42 -9.84 -28.44
C ILE A 641 3.52 -10.14 -29.47
N PRO A 642 4.09 -9.11 -30.13
CA PRO A 642 5.13 -9.32 -31.13
C PRO A 642 6.36 -10.05 -30.57
N GLY A 643 6.73 -11.13 -31.24
CA GLY A 643 7.89 -11.95 -30.87
C GLY A 643 7.63 -12.88 -29.69
N TYR A 644 6.38 -13.16 -29.34
CA TYR A 644 6.01 -14.21 -28.39
C TYR A 644 5.33 -15.37 -29.12
N LYS A 645 5.61 -16.59 -28.68
CA LYS A 645 4.89 -17.79 -29.15
C LYS A 645 4.78 -18.85 -28.08
N THR A 646 3.72 -19.62 -28.15
CA THR A 646 3.53 -20.83 -27.34
C THR A 646 4.34 -21.98 -27.92
N LEU A 647 4.53 -23.00 -27.10
CA LEU A 647 5.08 -24.30 -27.47
C LEU A 647 3.94 -25.32 -27.49
N SER A 648 4.15 -26.43 -28.20
CA SER A 648 3.18 -27.55 -28.20
C SER A 648 2.97 -28.15 -26.81
N ASN A 649 3.96 -28.01 -25.93
CA ASN A 649 3.91 -28.47 -24.54
C ASN A 649 3.66 -27.34 -23.52
N THR A 650 3.28 -26.12 -23.92
CA THR A 650 2.99 -25.04 -22.96
C THR A 650 1.96 -25.48 -21.92
N GLY A 651 2.29 -25.28 -20.64
CA GLY A 651 1.51 -25.72 -19.49
C GLY A 651 1.76 -27.17 -19.05
N GLU A 652 2.57 -27.95 -19.78
CA GLU A 652 2.93 -29.32 -19.40
C GLU A 652 4.15 -29.38 -18.47
N PHE A 653 4.21 -30.42 -17.65
CA PHE A 653 5.39 -30.70 -16.82
C PHE A 653 6.53 -31.26 -17.67
N ILE A 654 7.75 -30.76 -17.44
CA ILE A 654 8.96 -31.14 -18.16
C ILE A 654 9.78 -32.14 -17.34
N ILE A 655 10.14 -31.77 -16.11
CA ILE A 655 10.92 -32.57 -15.13
C ILE A 655 10.42 -32.38 -13.71
#